data_AF-A0A948DF51-F1
#
_entry.id   AF-A0A948DF51-F1
#
_cell.length_a   1.000
_cell.length_b   1.000
_cell.length_c   1.000
_cell.angle_alpha   90.00
_cell.angle_beta   90.00
_cell.angle_gamma   90.00
#
_symmetry.space_group_name_H-M   'P 1'
#
loop_
_entity.id
_entity.type
_entity.pdbx_description
1 polymer ?
#
loop_
_entity_poly.entity_id
_entity_poly.type
_entity_poly.pdbx_seq_one_letter_code
_entity_poly.pdbx_strand_id
1 'polypeptide(L)'
;MPDPFATVDGGGGLLSFYRKYRAPLLVLAVTVVFFLPTLILLRAYIFADSATYYYPARTFMSSGLRHGQLPLMCRYVYCGYPLFADSESSLFYPVNVLAAFFPDIFAFNYSLFAHYLACALFTYLYARVIRLSKTSSVFAALAFTFFGFTIAHMGHTNIVNSVAWFPLILYLVEKGMRDDSFSWFLWAGVALGVQFLSGFLFMSLIIVAVVFFYAVLYPRDARRTWRGLGRAVGMFAVFAVLGAGLGMIQNLPSYELVGVSTRAGGLTSAMYNYNNLPPVQLITFIFPRYFGGPAGYWGSWGFVETFGYVGLLPLVLLPAAFMRKRTWHAWFFAAAGLLALIVSFGNVGLLYRLVRLVPGFNVLKDPARFLVLVDFAVIILAAIGLDRLLDRAELGKRSMKLLVWIVTGVAVAAVGGLVLAKLLARQGVIDFFTLENFRIRSPAFYGPVILLAVLLALLWLWRSGFFTRGLFAGLLLAFVILEVFAVSYGINPRIETGAIRAEPGFVEAIKTDGGDAYRVALSKDPAGSIALYNWQPNMLMPFGLEDARGYSAVEPGRMTEFVKLADRNPAMFSVLNVAHFIANLTPVDGRRFDTNLPGSITVASGGLSWFLAGDFAPDGVEMLTTLKGVRPATGTVVAELLGLTASGEVIGPFPIRAGEETGPAGGGAGRRVEYDRTGTAKPGVAYLGEIGFGSRVADLQVLGIRSLDSLGEGELAITAINMVGDGFRAVEPGPVIYQDAGYVVYRNPGVYPRAYVAGGVRLAESASASMRALLDRENFSPQNTIALESSTLPDSLRRKVEGWSEQRVIRGQATPLSVGEGTEAYQVEAMEEGVLLWSQEYMPGWSASIDGKPTGIYPAFGALQAVYIPEGQHTVEFSYSAPGLLPGMLITILALIAGAAAILLLWRRRRRTAPSIEPGLSGRGDMPTQTAQERPPDPDPLAGGLSIFFPACNDKGTIEGLVEAAAEVAGRHTTDLEIIIIDDGSTDGTGETADRLSADDDKVRVIHHEENRGYGGALKSGLEAASKGLVFYTDGDGQYDPAELELLLERRFDADVVNGYKVGRADPVYRRVLGRLYGGTVRLLFGIAIRDVDCDFRLMRKSALEDLALEADSGAICLEMVKKMQDRGVTFAEVPVGHFPRRSGRSQFFSARNLFRTTVELMGQYWRLEVRRNVLGDRLN
;
A
#
# COMPACT_ATOMS: atom_id res chain seq x y z
N MET A 1 -31.66 19.85 -16.15
CA MET A 1 -31.51 19.07 -14.91
C MET A 1 -32.90 18.88 -14.31
N PRO A 2 -33.33 17.68 -13.94
CA PRO A 2 -33.97 17.45 -12.65
C PRO A 2 -32.83 17.29 -11.63
N ASP A 3 -32.90 18.08 -10.57
CA ASP A 3 -31.95 18.14 -9.46
C ASP A 3 -31.86 16.77 -8.72
N PRO A 4 -30.66 16.20 -8.47
CA PRO A 4 -30.52 15.03 -7.58
C PRO A 4 -30.91 15.32 -6.11
N PHE A 5 -31.27 16.56 -5.78
CA PHE A 5 -31.77 17.03 -4.49
C PHE A 5 -33.23 17.56 -4.52
N ALA A 6 -34.00 17.34 -5.59
CA ALA A 6 -35.41 17.73 -5.62
C ALA A 6 -36.24 16.96 -4.55
N THR A 7 -36.78 17.72 -3.61
CA THR A 7 -37.54 17.32 -2.41
C THR A 7 -38.86 16.60 -2.72
N VAL A 8 -39.18 15.55 -1.94
CA VAL A 8 -40.56 15.18 -1.60
C VAL A 8 -40.62 14.96 -0.09
N ASP A 9 -41.31 15.90 0.55
CA ASP A 9 -42.09 15.92 1.81
C ASP A 9 -41.58 15.25 3.09
N GLY A 10 -41.74 16.00 4.18
CA GLY A 10 -41.25 15.75 5.53
C GLY A 10 -41.72 14.43 6.13
N GLY A 11 -40.77 13.72 6.73
CA GLY A 11 -40.97 12.42 7.37
C GLY A 11 -39.65 11.64 7.49
N GLY A 12 -38.59 12.27 7.98
CA GLY A 12 -37.21 11.78 7.86
C GLY A 12 -36.79 10.72 8.88
N GLY A 13 -37.50 9.60 9.01
CA GLY A 13 -37.06 8.45 9.82
C GLY A 13 -35.90 7.65 9.17
N LEU A 14 -35.42 6.60 9.86
CA LEU A 14 -34.39 5.65 9.43
C LEU A 14 -34.59 5.12 7.99
N LEU A 15 -35.85 5.07 7.54
CA LEU A 15 -36.26 4.67 6.19
C LEU A 15 -35.78 5.65 5.09
N SER A 16 -35.74 6.95 5.37
CA SER A 16 -35.28 7.98 4.44
C SER A 16 -33.76 7.94 4.25
N PHE A 17 -33.03 7.74 5.36
CA PHE A 17 -31.59 7.48 5.37
C PHE A 17 -31.26 6.22 4.55
N TYR A 18 -31.96 5.11 4.83
CA TYR A 18 -31.81 3.88 4.06
C TYR A 18 -32.07 4.10 2.56
N ARG A 19 -33.15 4.77 2.17
CA ARG A 19 -33.44 5.05 0.75
C ARG A 19 -32.34 5.87 0.06
N LYS A 20 -31.72 6.82 0.78
CA LYS A 20 -30.62 7.66 0.27
C LYS A 20 -29.32 6.87 0.12
N TYR A 21 -28.96 6.05 1.11
CA TYR A 21 -27.65 5.39 1.21
C TYR A 21 -27.66 3.88 0.94
N ARG A 22 -28.79 3.26 0.53
CA ARG A 22 -28.88 1.81 0.28
C ARG A 22 -27.82 1.25 -0.68
N ALA A 23 -27.39 2.02 -1.68
CA ALA A 23 -26.39 1.58 -2.65
C ALA A 23 -24.98 1.49 -2.05
N PRO A 24 -24.42 2.55 -1.44
CA PRO A 24 -23.15 2.45 -0.74
C PRO A 24 -23.21 1.52 0.48
N LEU A 25 -24.35 1.43 1.18
CA LEU A 25 -24.55 0.47 2.26
C LEU A 25 -24.49 -0.98 1.78
N LEU A 26 -25.03 -1.30 0.60
CA LEU A 26 -24.91 -2.64 0.01
C LEU A 26 -23.45 -2.97 -0.35
N VAL A 27 -22.72 -2.02 -0.95
CA VAL A 27 -21.29 -2.19 -1.23
C VAL A 27 -20.50 -2.44 0.05
N LEU A 28 -20.76 -1.65 1.10
CA LEU A 28 -20.17 -1.85 2.42
C LEU A 28 -20.52 -3.22 2.99
N ALA A 29 -21.79 -3.60 2.97
CA ALA A 29 -22.26 -4.87 3.53
C ALA A 29 -21.61 -6.07 2.84
N VAL A 30 -21.56 -6.11 1.50
CA VAL A 30 -20.90 -7.20 0.76
C VAL A 30 -19.41 -7.26 1.08
N THR A 31 -18.75 -6.11 1.16
CA THR A 31 -17.33 -6.04 1.52
C THR A 31 -17.08 -6.54 2.94
N VAL A 32 -17.92 -6.14 3.91
CA VAL A 32 -17.84 -6.62 5.30
C VAL A 32 -18.06 -8.12 5.37
N VAL A 33 -19.07 -8.67 4.68
CA VAL A 33 -19.33 -10.12 4.67
C VAL A 33 -18.16 -10.88 4.05
N PHE A 34 -17.56 -10.36 2.97
CA PHE A 34 -16.39 -10.97 2.34
C PHE A 34 -15.19 -11.06 3.30
N PHE A 35 -14.93 -9.98 4.04
CA PHE A 35 -13.82 -9.89 4.99
C PHE A 35 -14.18 -10.29 6.42
N LEU A 36 -15.39 -10.79 6.69
CA LEU A 36 -15.87 -11.02 8.05
C LEU A 36 -14.91 -11.86 8.90
N PRO A 37 -14.36 -13.01 8.43
CA PRO A 37 -13.40 -13.80 9.20
C PRO A 37 -12.09 -13.08 9.52
N THR A 38 -11.74 -12.09 8.70
CA THR A 38 -10.52 -11.29 8.81
C THR A 38 -10.72 -10.09 9.74
N LEU A 39 -11.90 -9.47 9.70
CA LEU A 39 -12.28 -8.36 10.57
C LEU A 39 -12.39 -8.79 12.03
N ILE A 40 -12.91 -10.00 12.30
CA ILE A 40 -13.00 -10.58 13.65
C ILE A 40 -11.71 -11.27 14.10
N LEU A 41 -10.61 -11.08 13.37
CA LEU A 41 -9.25 -11.58 13.69
C LEU A 41 -9.12 -13.11 13.85
N LEU A 42 -10.06 -13.91 13.32
CA LEU A 42 -9.91 -15.37 13.30
C LEU A 42 -8.89 -15.82 12.26
N ARG A 43 -8.79 -15.09 11.13
CA ARG A 43 -7.88 -15.43 10.02
C ARG A 43 -7.21 -14.20 9.42
N ALA A 44 -6.03 -14.38 8.82
CA ALA A 44 -5.32 -13.34 8.07
C ALA A 44 -4.99 -13.80 6.65
N TYR A 45 -4.95 -12.84 5.72
CA TYR A 45 -4.50 -13.06 4.34
C TYR A 45 -2.98 -12.84 4.24
N ILE A 46 -2.24 -13.63 5.00
CA ILE A 46 -0.77 -13.61 5.03
C ILE A 46 -0.30 -14.92 4.42
N PHE A 47 0.03 -14.90 3.14
CA PHE A 47 0.51 -16.04 2.34
C PHE A 47 1.38 -15.54 1.17
N ALA A 48 2.24 -16.39 0.61
CA ALA A 48 3.20 -16.01 -0.44
C ALA A 48 3.99 -14.74 -0.03
N ASP A 49 4.16 -13.78 -0.94
CA ASP A 49 4.92 -12.53 -0.71
C ASP A 49 4.44 -11.72 0.51
N SER A 50 3.17 -11.81 0.89
CA SER A 50 2.70 -11.15 2.11
C SER A 50 3.26 -11.76 3.39
N ALA A 51 3.52 -13.06 3.41
CA ALA A 51 4.16 -13.73 4.52
C ALA A 51 5.67 -13.50 4.51
N THR A 52 6.30 -13.52 3.33
CA THR A 52 7.77 -13.43 3.17
C THR A 52 8.29 -11.99 3.23
N TYR A 53 7.51 -11.00 2.81
CA TYR A 53 8.00 -9.63 2.68
C TYR A 53 7.09 -8.60 3.33
N TYR A 54 5.82 -8.48 2.89
CA TYR A 54 4.99 -7.34 3.30
C TYR A 54 4.70 -7.31 4.81
N TYR A 55 4.40 -8.46 5.43
CA TYR A 55 4.11 -8.53 6.86
C TYR A 55 5.35 -8.32 7.75
N PRO A 56 6.50 -9.01 7.52
CA PRO A 56 7.73 -8.74 8.27
C PRO A 56 8.19 -7.28 8.12
N ALA A 57 8.26 -6.76 6.89
CA ALA A 57 8.71 -5.39 6.63
C ALA A 57 7.84 -4.36 7.35
N ARG A 58 6.51 -4.51 7.30
CA ARG A 58 5.58 -3.61 8.00
C ARG A 58 5.70 -3.69 9.51
N THR A 59 5.91 -4.88 10.06
CA THR A 59 6.11 -5.07 11.51
C THR A 59 7.36 -4.33 11.98
N PHE A 60 8.47 -4.49 11.26
CA PHE A 60 9.72 -3.80 11.53
C PHE A 60 9.57 -2.27 11.45
N MET A 61 9.02 -1.77 10.33
CA MET A 61 8.80 -0.32 10.16
C MET A 61 7.86 0.27 11.22
N SER A 62 6.78 -0.45 11.56
CA SER A 62 5.83 0.01 12.58
C SER A 62 6.48 0.07 13.96
N SER A 63 7.36 -0.89 14.28
CA SER A 63 8.14 -0.87 15.51
C SER A 63 9.02 0.38 15.60
N GLY A 64 9.79 0.69 14.55
CA GLY A 64 10.64 1.89 14.52
C GLY A 64 9.83 3.18 14.72
N LEU A 65 8.73 3.33 13.97
CA LEU A 65 7.85 4.51 14.08
C LEU A 65 7.25 4.69 15.48
N ARG A 66 6.87 3.60 16.16
CA ARG A 66 6.34 3.64 17.53
C ARG A 66 7.37 4.11 18.56
N HIS A 67 8.66 3.90 18.30
CA HIS A 67 9.78 4.36 19.15
C HIS A 67 10.33 5.73 18.74
N GLY A 68 9.69 6.42 17.77
CA GLY A 68 10.14 7.73 17.29
C GLY A 68 11.42 7.66 16.45
N GLN A 69 11.78 6.48 15.94
CA GLN A 69 12.94 6.27 15.09
C GLN A 69 12.49 5.98 13.66
N LEU A 70 13.22 6.52 12.68
CA LEU A 70 13.02 6.19 11.27
C LEU A 70 13.99 5.04 10.93
N PRO A 71 13.51 3.80 10.75
CA PRO A 71 14.40 2.66 10.57
C PRO A 71 14.97 2.67 9.15
N LEU A 72 16.14 3.30 8.98
CA LEU A 72 16.81 3.45 7.69
C LEU A 72 17.51 2.17 7.22
N MET A 73 17.89 1.28 8.13
CA MET A 73 18.60 0.04 7.80
C MET A 73 17.99 -1.13 8.56
N CYS A 74 17.71 -2.22 7.86
CA CYS A 74 17.17 -3.45 8.42
C CYS A 74 18.25 -4.53 8.47
N ARG A 75 18.73 -4.84 9.67
CA ARG A 75 19.77 -5.88 9.90
C ARG A 75 19.32 -7.32 9.63
N TYR A 76 18.01 -7.55 9.60
CA TYR A 76 17.41 -8.89 9.53
C TYR A 76 17.39 -9.50 8.13
N VAL A 77 17.83 -8.76 7.11
CA VAL A 77 17.76 -9.14 5.70
C VAL A 77 19.09 -8.80 5.04
N TYR A 78 19.67 -9.74 4.28
CA TYR A 78 20.90 -9.56 3.48
C TYR A 78 22.12 -9.05 4.27
N CYS A 79 22.23 -9.36 5.57
CA CYS A 79 23.25 -8.77 6.45
C CYS A 79 23.21 -7.23 6.48
N GLY A 80 22.02 -6.64 6.31
CA GLY A 80 21.74 -5.22 6.42
C GLY A 80 21.27 -4.57 5.11
N TYR A 81 19.96 -4.34 5.02
CA TYR A 81 19.28 -3.86 3.81
C TYR A 81 18.56 -2.52 4.06
N PRO A 82 18.65 -1.52 3.16
CA PRO A 82 17.99 -0.22 3.33
C PRO A 82 16.48 -0.32 3.04
N LEU A 83 15.74 -0.99 3.94
CA LEU A 83 14.34 -1.35 3.75
C LEU A 83 13.43 -0.13 3.51
N PHE A 84 13.74 1.03 4.09
CA PHE A 84 12.99 2.27 3.82
C PHE A 84 13.09 2.72 2.36
N ALA A 85 14.22 2.45 1.69
CA ALA A 85 14.45 2.84 0.30
C ALA A 85 13.74 1.88 -0.66
N ASP A 86 13.44 0.66 -0.23
CA ASP A 86 12.62 -0.26 -1.00
C ASP A 86 11.18 0.27 -1.08
N SER A 87 10.72 0.63 -2.28
CA SER A 87 9.38 1.19 -2.47
C SER A 87 8.28 0.22 -2.02
N GLU A 88 8.51 -1.09 -2.13
CA GLU A 88 7.49 -2.09 -1.80
C GLU A 88 7.18 -2.16 -0.30
N SER A 89 8.06 -1.62 0.54
CA SER A 89 7.84 -1.42 1.98
C SER A 89 6.70 -0.40 2.23
N SER A 90 6.54 0.58 1.33
CA SER A 90 5.50 1.63 1.42
C SER A 90 5.49 2.37 2.76
N LEU A 91 6.67 2.70 3.29
CA LEU A 91 6.84 3.34 4.59
C LEU A 91 6.05 4.65 4.70
N PHE A 92 6.19 5.52 3.69
CA PHE A 92 5.56 6.84 3.69
C PHE A 92 4.10 6.82 3.19
N TYR A 93 3.54 5.64 2.94
CA TYR A 93 2.15 5.53 2.53
C TYR A 93 1.22 5.90 3.68
N PRO A 94 0.31 6.89 3.54
CA PRO A 94 -0.47 7.40 4.66
C PRO A 94 -1.26 6.33 5.44
N VAL A 95 -1.79 5.32 4.74
CA VAL A 95 -2.52 4.24 5.40
C VAL A 95 -1.59 3.39 6.26
N ASN A 96 -0.35 3.13 5.81
CA ASN A 96 0.61 2.36 6.58
C ASN A 96 1.16 3.14 7.77
N VAL A 97 1.42 4.45 7.61
CA VAL A 97 1.82 5.34 8.71
C VAL A 97 0.75 5.35 9.80
N LEU A 98 -0.52 5.46 9.44
CA LEU A 98 -1.62 5.38 10.40
C LEU A 98 -1.74 3.98 11.01
N ALA A 99 -1.55 2.94 10.21
CA ALA A 99 -1.65 1.55 10.65
C ALA A 99 -0.53 1.16 11.63
N ALA A 100 0.64 1.81 11.58
CA ALA A 100 1.77 1.55 12.48
C ALA A 100 1.44 1.75 13.97
N PHE A 101 0.42 2.57 14.28
CA PHE A 101 -0.04 2.81 15.65
C PHE A 101 -1.03 1.77 16.18
N PHE A 102 -1.36 0.74 15.39
CA PHE A 102 -2.21 -0.38 15.78
C PHE A 102 -1.40 -1.67 15.89
N PRO A 103 -1.92 -2.72 16.57
CA PRO A 103 -1.28 -4.04 16.58
C PRO A 103 -1.06 -4.58 15.16
N ASP A 104 0.10 -5.19 14.87
CA ASP A 104 0.58 -5.38 13.49
C ASP A 104 -0.35 -6.25 12.61
N ILE A 105 -0.90 -7.32 13.18
CA ILE A 105 -1.85 -8.19 12.45
C ILE A 105 -3.19 -7.49 12.18
N PHE A 106 -3.62 -6.62 13.10
CA PHE A 106 -4.82 -5.79 12.93
C PHE A 106 -4.56 -4.76 11.84
N ALA A 107 -3.44 -4.03 11.93
CA ALA A 107 -2.99 -3.06 10.94
C ALA A 107 -2.98 -3.64 9.52
N PHE A 108 -2.41 -4.84 9.36
CA PHE A 108 -2.33 -5.53 8.07
C PHE A 108 -3.72 -5.89 7.51
N ASN A 109 -4.56 -6.57 8.30
CA ASN A 109 -5.88 -7.02 7.89
C ASN A 109 -6.83 -5.85 7.54
N TYR A 110 -6.84 -4.81 8.36
CA TYR A 110 -7.72 -3.66 8.18
C TYR A 110 -7.25 -2.75 7.03
N SER A 111 -5.93 -2.68 6.79
CA SER A 111 -5.40 -2.05 5.57
C SER A 111 -5.99 -2.72 4.33
N LEU A 112 -5.98 -4.05 4.25
CA LEU A 112 -6.51 -4.76 3.09
C LEU A 112 -8.01 -4.47 2.90
N PHE A 113 -8.81 -4.61 3.95
CA PHE A 113 -10.24 -4.28 3.93
C PHE A 113 -10.50 -2.83 3.46
N ALA A 114 -9.76 -1.87 4.01
CA ALA A 114 -9.94 -0.45 3.69
C ALA A 114 -9.69 -0.17 2.20
N HIS A 115 -8.72 -0.81 1.57
CA HIS A 115 -8.43 -0.62 0.15
C HIS A 115 -9.45 -1.29 -0.77
N TYR A 116 -9.98 -2.45 -0.41
CA TYR A 116 -11.08 -3.06 -1.15
C TYR A 116 -12.35 -2.21 -1.05
N LEU A 117 -12.66 -1.68 0.14
CA LEU A 117 -13.77 -0.76 0.33
C LEU A 117 -13.57 0.54 -0.47
N ALA A 118 -12.37 1.13 -0.41
CA ALA A 118 -12.02 2.32 -1.18
C ALA A 118 -12.14 2.07 -2.69
N CYS A 119 -11.60 0.95 -3.19
CA CYS A 119 -11.71 0.55 -4.60
C CYS A 119 -13.19 0.47 -5.05
N ALA A 120 -14.05 -0.16 -4.25
CA ALA A 120 -15.47 -0.28 -4.55
C ALA A 120 -16.18 1.09 -4.53
N LEU A 121 -15.93 1.91 -3.50
CA LEU A 121 -16.54 3.23 -3.37
C LEU A 121 -16.07 4.16 -4.50
N PHE A 122 -14.79 4.17 -4.85
CA PHE A 122 -14.25 4.99 -5.92
C PHE A 122 -14.74 4.55 -7.29
N THR A 123 -14.88 3.24 -7.52
CA THR A 123 -15.49 2.69 -8.74
C THR A 123 -16.96 3.08 -8.84
N TYR A 124 -17.69 3.03 -7.72
CA TYR A 124 -19.06 3.53 -7.65
C TYR A 124 -19.14 5.02 -8.02
N LEU A 125 -18.27 5.86 -7.44
CA LEU A 125 -18.21 7.29 -7.74
C LEU A 125 -17.89 7.55 -9.22
N TYR A 126 -16.94 6.80 -9.78
CA TYR A 126 -16.58 6.89 -11.19
C TYR A 126 -17.77 6.54 -12.10
N ALA A 127 -18.43 5.39 -11.84
CA ALA A 127 -19.62 4.97 -12.57
C ALA A 127 -20.75 6.02 -12.50
N ARG A 128 -20.93 6.64 -11.33
CA ARG A 128 -21.92 7.71 -11.13
C ARG A 128 -21.56 8.99 -11.87
N VAL A 129 -20.30 9.40 -11.91
CA VAL A 129 -19.91 10.59 -12.68
C VAL A 129 -20.12 10.35 -14.17
N ILE A 130 -19.85 9.16 -14.70
CA ILE A 130 -20.15 8.84 -16.10
C ILE A 130 -21.64 8.64 -16.42
N ARG A 131 -22.53 8.94 -15.45
CA ARG A 131 -24.01 8.96 -15.55
C ARG A 131 -24.70 7.59 -15.56
N LEU A 132 -24.04 6.51 -15.15
CA LEU A 132 -24.70 5.20 -14.99
C LEU A 132 -25.66 5.20 -13.81
N SER A 133 -26.76 4.44 -13.87
CA SER A 133 -27.73 4.30 -12.78
C SER A 133 -27.11 3.75 -11.49
N LYS A 134 -27.81 3.91 -10.36
CA LYS A 134 -27.37 3.40 -9.04
C LYS A 134 -27.09 1.89 -9.10
N THR A 135 -27.94 1.12 -9.78
CA THR A 135 -27.77 -0.34 -9.92
C THR A 135 -26.51 -0.68 -10.69
N SER A 136 -26.33 -0.10 -11.88
CA SER A 136 -25.14 -0.36 -12.71
C SER A 136 -23.85 0.11 -12.05
N SER A 137 -23.92 1.15 -11.22
CA SER A 137 -22.78 1.63 -10.43
C SER A 137 -22.41 0.68 -9.28
N VAL A 138 -23.40 0.10 -8.60
CA VAL A 138 -23.15 -0.96 -7.58
C VAL A 138 -22.56 -2.19 -8.25
N PHE A 139 -23.09 -2.59 -9.41
CA PHE A 139 -22.53 -3.69 -10.21
C PHE A 139 -21.06 -3.45 -10.56
N ALA A 140 -20.72 -2.28 -11.11
CA ALA A 140 -19.34 -1.93 -11.44
C ALA A 140 -18.42 -1.98 -10.22
N ALA A 141 -18.89 -1.42 -9.09
CA ALA A 141 -18.15 -1.39 -7.83
C ALA A 141 -17.82 -2.78 -7.30
N LEU A 142 -18.81 -3.68 -7.28
CA LEU A 142 -18.62 -5.05 -6.83
C LEU A 142 -17.75 -5.85 -7.80
N ALA A 143 -18.02 -5.74 -9.11
CA ALA A 143 -17.31 -6.52 -10.12
C ALA A 143 -15.81 -6.17 -10.17
N PHE A 144 -15.43 -4.89 -10.22
CA PHE A 144 -14.01 -4.51 -10.33
C PHE A 144 -13.20 -4.84 -9.06
N THR A 145 -13.86 -4.75 -7.92
CA THR A 145 -13.23 -5.01 -6.62
C THR A 145 -13.03 -6.50 -6.37
N PHE A 146 -13.96 -7.36 -6.82
CA PHE A 146 -14.02 -8.77 -6.44
C PHE A 146 -13.92 -9.76 -7.60
N PHE A 147 -13.50 -9.34 -8.80
CA PHE A 147 -13.15 -10.23 -9.90
C PHE A 147 -11.72 -9.99 -10.39
N GLY A 148 -11.23 -10.95 -11.19
CA GLY A 148 -10.02 -10.84 -11.99
C GLY A 148 -8.77 -10.50 -11.20
N PHE A 149 -8.05 -9.51 -11.71
CA PHE A 149 -6.75 -9.07 -11.26
C PHE A 149 -6.70 -8.74 -9.77
N THR A 150 -7.70 -8.01 -9.25
CA THR A 150 -7.75 -7.57 -7.85
C THR A 150 -7.85 -8.75 -6.88
N ILE A 151 -8.59 -9.81 -7.23
CA ILE A 151 -8.69 -11.01 -6.39
C ILE A 151 -7.44 -11.87 -6.48
N ALA A 152 -6.85 -12.02 -7.68
CA ALA A 152 -5.63 -12.80 -7.86
C ALA A 152 -4.43 -12.21 -7.11
N HIS A 153 -4.39 -10.87 -6.96
CA HIS A 153 -3.28 -10.16 -6.31
C HIS A 153 -3.52 -9.83 -4.84
N MET A 154 -4.46 -10.50 -4.16
CA MET A 154 -4.76 -10.23 -2.76
C MET A 154 -3.54 -10.41 -1.82
N GLY A 155 -2.60 -11.30 -2.18
CA GLY A 155 -1.31 -11.47 -1.48
C GLY A 155 -0.27 -10.38 -1.78
N HIS A 156 -0.49 -9.54 -2.80
CA HIS A 156 0.38 -8.44 -3.20
C HIS A 156 -0.22 -7.10 -2.77
N THR A 157 -0.05 -6.78 -1.49
CA THR A 157 -0.77 -5.65 -0.87
C THR A 157 -0.45 -4.29 -1.50
N ASN A 158 0.78 -4.03 -1.93
CA ASN A 158 1.21 -2.84 -2.66
C ASN A 158 0.48 -2.67 -4.01
N ILE A 159 0.29 -3.77 -4.76
CA ILE A 159 -0.44 -3.78 -6.03
C ILE A 159 -1.91 -3.41 -5.78
N VAL A 160 -2.57 -4.08 -4.84
CA VAL A 160 -3.96 -3.79 -4.48
C VAL A 160 -4.12 -2.35 -4.01
N ASN A 161 -3.21 -1.87 -3.15
CA ASN A 161 -3.22 -0.51 -2.65
C ASN A 161 -3.14 0.50 -3.81
N SER A 162 -2.26 0.25 -4.80
CA SER A 162 -2.08 1.11 -5.96
C SER A 162 -3.31 1.12 -6.88
N VAL A 163 -3.87 -0.06 -7.17
CA VAL A 163 -5.05 -0.22 -8.03
C VAL A 163 -6.30 0.44 -7.43
N ALA A 164 -6.45 0.43 -6.09
CA ALA A 164 -7.60 1.01 -5.42
C ALA A 164 -7.78 2.50 -5.74
N TRP A 165 -6.70 3.25 -5.99
CA TRP A 165 -6.76 4.70 -6.33
C TRP A 165 -7.14 4.98 -7.78
N PHE A 166 -7.02 4.01 -8.68
CA PHE A 166 -7.26 4.21 -10.11
C PHE A 166 -8.66 4.78 -10.43
N PRO A 167 -9.76 4.25 -9.87
CA PRO A 167 -11.09 4.77 -10.15
C PRO A 167 -11.30 6.18 -9.60
N LEU A 168 -10.67 6.54 -8.47
CA LEU A 168 -10.75 7.89 -7.92
C LEU A 168 -10.04 8.91 -8.82
N ILE A 169 -8.86 8.56 -9.31
CA ILE A 169 -8.11 9.40 -10.24
C ILE A 169 -8.93 9.62 -11.51
N LEU A 170 -9.54 8.57 -12.08
CA LEU A 170 -10.44 8.70 -13.23
C LEU A 170 -11.67 9.55 -12.90
N TYR A 171 -12.27 9.42 -11.71
CA TYR A 171 -13.38 10.26 -11.27
C TYR A 171 -13.00 11.75 -11.24
N LEU A 172 -11.85 12.08 -10.67
CA LEU A 172 -11.36 13.46 -10.56
C LEU A 172 -10.98 14.02 -11.95
N VAL A 173 -10.35 13.21 -12.80
CA VAL A 173 -10.04 13.56 -14.19
C VAL A 173 -11.32 13.80 -14.99
N GLU A 174 -12.33 12.93 -14.87
CA GLU A 174 -13.64 13.08 -15.54
C GLU A 174 -14.32 14.38 -15.10
N LYS A 175 -14.31 14.69 -13.80
CA LYS A 175 -14.80 15.97 -13.27
C LYS A 175 -14.03 17.15 -13.83
N GLY A 176 -12.71 17.08 -13.85
CA GLY A 176 -11.84 18.12 -14.41
C GLY A 176 -12.08 18.36 -15.89
N MET A 177 -12.33 17.29 -16.65
CA MET A 177 -12.59 17.35 -18.08
C MET A 177 -13.97 17.92 -18.40
N ARG A 178 -14.99 17.57 -17.61
CA ARG A 178 -16.37 18.08 -17.76
C ARG A 178 -16.54 19.53 -17.32
N ASP A 179 -15.96 19.87 -16.17
CA ASP A 179 -16.09 21.19 -15.56
C ASP A 179 -15.00 22.15 -16.08
N ASP A 180 -14.15 21.69 -17.02
CA ASP A 180 -12.96 22.37 -17.56
C ASP A 180 -12.09 23.06 -16.48
N SER A 181 -11.85 22.33 -15.38
CA SER A 181 -11.29 22.88 -14.14
C SER A 181 -9.97 22.23 -13.75
N PHE A 182 -8.93 23.07 -13.63
CA PHE A 182 -7.60 22.68 -13.12
C PHE A 182 -7.63 22.18 -11.68
N SER A 183 -8.58 22.65 -10.86
CA SER A 183 -8.66 22.26 -9.44
C SER A 183 -8.89 20.76 -9.28
N TRP A 184 -9.66 20.14 -10.18
CA TRP A 184 -9.87 18.69 -10.15
C TRP A 184 -8.61 17.92 -10.56
N PHE A 185 -7.79 18.47 -11.46
CA PHE A 185 -6.49 17.89 -11.83
C PHE A 185 -5.45 18.03 -10.72
N LEU A 186 -5.51 19.09 -9.91
CA LEU A 186 -4.71 19.19 -8.69
C LEU A 186 -5.08 18.07 -7.70
N TRP A 187 -6.37 17.87 -7.43
CA TRP A 187 -6.82 16.76 -6.56
C TRP A 187 -6.47 15.39 -7.15
N ALA A 188 -6.57 15.22 -8.46
CA ALA A 188 -6.12 14.00 -9.13
C ALA A 188 -4.61 13.79 -8.95
N GLY A 189 -3.82 14.87 -9.00
CA GLY A 189 -2.37 14.84 -8.75
C GLY A 189 -2.05 14.48 -7.31
N VAL A 190 -2.81 14.98 -6.33
CA VAL A 190 -2.71 14.55 -4.92
C VAL A 190 -3.01 13.06 -4.77
N ALA A 191 -4.09 12.58 -5.39
CA ALA A 191 -4.44 11.15 -5.36
C ALA A 191 -3.37 10.28 -6.03
N LEU A 192 -2.77 10.75 -7.13
CA LEU A 192 -1.62 10.09 -7.78
C LEU A 192 -0.40 10.09 -6.86
N GLY A 193 -0.12 11.20 -6.16
CA GLY A 193 0.97 11.29 -5.19
C GLY A 193 0.86 10.29 -4.05
N VAL A 194 -0.34 10.17 -3.47
CA VAL A 194 -0.64 9.15 -2.45
C VAL A 194 -0.48 7.74 -3.01
N GLN A 195 -0.88 7.50 -4.26
CA GLN A 195 -0.68 6.22 -4.92
C GLN A 195 0.80 5.92 -5.21
N PHE A 196 1.63 6.89 -5.59
CA PHE A 196 3.07 6.66 -5.76
C PHE A 196 3.76 6.20 -4.47
N LEU A 197 3.17 6.52 -3.32
CA LEU A 197 3.66 6.08 -2.01
C LEU A 197 3.20 4.64 -1.67
N SER A 198 2.22 4.05 -2.38
CA SER A 198 1.76 2.67 -2.14
C SER A 198 2.68 1.58 -2.69
N GLY A 199 3.86 1.97 -3.20
CA GLY A 199 4.99 1.07 -3.35
C GLY A 199 5.03 0.18 -4.58
N PHE A 200 4.26 0.50 -5.62
CA PHE A 200 4.29 -0.28 -6.85
C PHE A 200 4.25 0.59 -8.11
N LEU A 201 5.44 1.11 -8.47
CA LEU A 201 5.65 2.08 -9.54
C LEU A 201 5.06 1.65 -10.90
N PHE A 202 5.08 0.35 -11.20
CA PHE A 202 4.54 -0.21 -12.43
C PHE A 202 3.06 0.17 -12.64
N MET A 203 2.22 0.03 -11.60
CA MET A 203 0.79 0.37 -11.69
C MET A 203 0.60 1.87 -11.88
N SER A 204 1.40 2.69 -11.20
CA SER A 204 1.35 4.14 -11.32
C SER A 204 1.67 4.62 -12.74
N LEU A 205 2.67 4.03 -13.41
CA LEU A 205 3.01 4.37 -14.79
C LEU A 205 1.91 4.01 -15.78
N ILE A 206 1.29 2.83 -15.63
CA ILE A 206 0.13 2.43 -16.44
C ILE A 206 -1.03 3.42 -16.27
N ILE A 207 -1.33 3.81 -15.03
CA ILE A 207 -2.41 4.75 -14.72
C ILE A 207 -2.14 6.13 -15.30
N VAL A 208 -0.91 6.65 -15.18
CA VAL A 208 -0.51 7.92 -15.80
C VAL A 208 -0.69 7.88 -17.31
N ALA A 209 -0.29 6.79 -17.98
CA ALA A 209 -0.48 6.63 -19.43
C ALA A 209 -1.97 6.60 -19.81
N VAL A 210 -2.80 5.84 -19.09
CA VAL A 210 -4.25 5.80 -19.35
C VAL A 210 -4.89 7.17 -19.14
N VAL A 211 -4.53 7.89 -18.08
CA VAL A 211 -5.04 9.24 -17.80
C VAL A 211 -4.62 10.24 -18.89
N PHE A 212 -3.38 10.13 -19.39
CA PHE A 212 -2.91 10.94 -20.51
C PHE A 212 -3.82 10.77 -21.73
N PHE A 213 -3.99 9.52 -22.20
CA PHE A 213 -4.84 9.24 -23.36
C PHE A 213 -6.31 9.58 -23.08
N TYR A 214 -6.81 9.35 -21.86
CA TYR A 214 -8.17 9.72 -21.47
C TYR A 214 -8.39 11.23 -21.61
N ALA A 215 -7.53 12.06 -21.01
CA ALA A 215 -7.62 13.51 -21.05
C ALA A 215 -7.42 14.07 -22.47
N VAL A 216 -6.45 13.53 -23.21
CA VAL A 216 -6.11 13.96 -24.58
C VAL A 216 -7.14 13.48 -25.59
N LEU A 217 -7.90 12.41 -25.34
CA LEU A 217 -8.98 11.90 -26.22
C LEU A 217 -10.41 12.27 -25.77
N TYR A 218 -10.58 12.81 -24.55
CA TYR A 218 -11.86 13.28 -23.99
C TYR A 218 -12.65 14.27 -24.88
N PRO A 219 -13.84 13.94 -25.41
CA PRO A 219 -14.56 14.78 -26.35
C PRO A 219 -14.88 16.17 -25.77
N ARG A 220 -14.50 17.22 -26.52
CA ARG A 220 -14.79 18.63 -26.21
C ARG A 220 -15.25 19.33 -27.48
N ASP A 221 -16.14 20.31 -27.35
CA ASP A 221 -16.59 21.14 -28.48
C ASP A 221 -15.42 21.86 -29.18
N ALA A 222 -14.34 22.16 -28.43
CA ALA A 222 -13.16 22.88 -28.90
C ALA A 222 -12.07 22.02 -29.60
N ARG A 223 -12.29 20.70 -29.80
CA ARG A 223 -11.27 19.75 -30.30
C ARG A 223 -10.74 19.98 -31.72
N ARG A 224 -11.15 21.04 -32.40
CA ARG A 224 -10.55 21.46 -33.68
C ARG A 224 -9.52 22.57 -33.56
N THR A 225 -9.15 23.01 -32.35
CA THR A 225 -8.13 24.05 -32.16
C THR A 225 -6.95 23.58 -31.29
N TRP A 226 -5.73 23.94 -31.69
CA TRP A 226 -4.48 23.67 -30.95
C TRP A 226 -4.52 24.13 -29.48
N ARG A 227 -5.31 25.17 -29.18
CA ARG A 227 -5.53 25.69 -27.82
C ARG A 227 -6.21 24.67 -26.89
N GLY A 228 -7.18 23.90 -27.40
CA GLY A 228 -7.88 22.87 -26.62
C GLY A 228 -6.98 21.70 -26.23
N LEU A 229 -6.10 21.28 -27.15
CA LEU A 229 -5.08 20.27 -26.91
C LEU A 229 -4.04 20.78 -25.90
N GLY A 230 -3.50 21.99 -26.10
CA GLY A 230 -2.54 22.60 -25.16
C GLY A 230 -3.09 22.70 -23.73
N ARG A 231 -4.38 23.03 -23.57
CA ARG A 231 -5.03 23.03 -22.25
C ARG A 231 -5.14 21.64 -21.64
N ALA A 232 -5.54 20.61 -22.39
CA ALA A 232 -5.59 19.23 -21.89
C ALA A 232 -4.21 18.73 -21.46
N VAL A 233 -3.18 19.00 -22.26
CA VAL A 233 -1.78 18.68 -21.93
C VAL A 233 -1.33 19.44 -20.69
N GLY A 234 -1.67 20.73 -20.55
CA GLY A 234 -1.35 21.52 -19.35
C GLY A 234 -2.02 20.99 -18.08
N MET A 235 -3.29 20.58 -18.16
CA MET A 235 -3.99 19.94 -17.04
C MET A 235 -3.33 18.61 -16.66
N PHE A 236 -3.00 17.79 -17.66
CA PHE A 236 -2.27 16.54 -17.44
C PHE A 236 -0.88 16.77 -16.81
N ALA A 237 -0.14 17.79 -17.27
CA ALA A 237 1.17 18.14 -16.71
C ALA A 237 1.05 18.51 -15.22
N VAL A 238 0.04 19.28 -14.83
CA VAL A 238 -0.23 19.58 -13.41
C VAL A 238 -0.48 18.30 -12.61
N PHE A 239 -1.31 17.39 -13.12
CA PHE A 239 -1.56 16.09 -12.50
C PHE A 239 -0.28 15.25 -12.32
N ALA A 240 0.51 15.12 -13.40
CA ALA A 240 1.71 14.28 -13.40
C ALA A 240 2.83 14.86 -12.54
N VAL A 241 3.12 16.17 -12.64
CA VAL A 241 4.19 16.83 -11.88
C VAL A 241 3.87 16.85 -10.39
N LEU A 242 2.63 17.19 -10.02
CA LEU A 242 2.23 17.19 -8.61
C LEU A 242 2.28 15.77 -8.03
N GLY A 243 1.75 14.78 -8.76
CA GLY A 243 1.77 13.39 -8.28
C GLY A 243 3.18 12.84 -8.14
N ALA A 244 4.04 13.03 -9.14
CA ALA A 244 5.44 12.61 -9.06
C ALA A 244 6.16 13.32 -7.90
N GLY A 245 6.00 14.65 -7.78
CA GLY A 245 6.63 15.44 -6.72
C GLY A 245 6.24 15.00 -5.31
N LEU A 246 4.96 14.71 -5.07
CA LEU A 246 4.49 14.22 -3.77
C LEU A 246 5.06 12.84 -3.41
N GLY A 247 5.28 11.97 -4.40
CA GLY A 247 5.85 10.63 -4.21
C GLY A 247 7.37 10.59 -4.01
N MET A 248 8.10 11.69 -4.18
CA MET A 248 9.58 11.68 -4.23
C MET A 248 10.28 11.30 -2.93
N ILE A 249 9.67 11.56 -1.77
CA ILE A 249 10.20 11.12 -0.47
C ILE A 249 10.47 9.60 -0.40
N GLN A 250 9.67 8.80 -1.12
CA GLN A 250 9.83 7.35 -1.21
C GLN A 250 10.60 6.95 -2.48
N ASN A 251 10.19 7.49 -3.63
CA ASN A 251 10.64 6.98 -4.93
C ASN A 251 12.07 7.39 -5.30
N LEU A 252 12.60 8.50 -4.76
CA LEU A 252 13.97 8.91 -5.04
C LEU A 252 15.00 7.97 -4.37
N PRO A 253 14.90 7.65 -3.06
CA PRO A 253 15.70 6.57 -2.46
C PRO A 253 15.56 5.22 -3.19
N SER A 254 14.35 4.86 -3.64
CA SER A 254 14.13 3.63 -4.40
C SER A 254 14.88 3.62 -5.74
N TYR A 255 14.95 4.76 -6.42
CA TYR A 255 15.70 4.88 -7.66
C TYR A 255 17.21 4.68 -7.45
N GLU A 256 17.76 5.23 -6.36
CA GLU A 256 19.16 5.02 -5.97
C GLU A 256 19.45 3.54 -5.66
N LEU A 257 18.57 2.89 -4.90
CA LEU A 257 18.68 1.47 -4.56
C LEU A 257 18.65 0.57 -5.81
N VAL A 258 17.79 0.89 -6.79
CA VAL A 258 17.75 0.15 -8.06
C VAL A 258 19.11 0.20 -8.78
N GLY A 259 19.83 1.32 -8.68
CA GLY A 259 21.16 1.51 -9.29
C GLY A 259 22.26 0.59 -8.74
N VAL A 260 22.09 0.01 -7.55
CA VAL A 260 23.03 -0.95 -6.94
C VAL A 260 22.45 -2.36 -6.78
N SER A 261 21.23 -2.54 -7.27
CA SER A 261 20.51 -3.82 -7.23
C SER A 261 20.88 -4.74 -8.39
N THR A 262 20.37 -5.97 -8.37
CA THR A 262 20.35 -6.90 -9.51
C THR A 262 19.68 -6.32 -10.77
N ARG A 263 18.99 -5.17 -10.67
CA ARG A 263 18.32 -4.46 -11.77
C ARG A 263 19.13 -3.28 -12.34
N ALA A 264 20.33 -3.01 -11.84
CA ALA A 264 21.16 -1.87 -12.27
C ALA A 264 21.44 -1.86 -13.79
N GLY A 265 21.59 -3.05 -14.40
CA GLY A 265 21.81 -3.21 -15.85
C GLY A 265 20.55 -3.19 -16.72
N GLY A 266 19.38 -2.91 -16.13
CA GLY A 266 18.08 -3.03 -16.80
C GLY A 266 17.56 -4.47 -16.85
N LEU A 267 16.48 -4.69 -17.61
CA LEU A 267 15.86 -6.02 -17.76
C LEU A 267 16.56 -6.81 -18.88
N THR A 268 16.82 -8.09 -18.64
CA THR A 268 17.37 -8.99 -19.66
C THR A 268 16.30 -9.39 -20.69
N SER A 269 16.72 -9.84 -21.88
CA SER A 269 15.81 -10.36 -22.92
C SER A 269 14.88 -11.47 -22.41
N ALA A 270 15.36 -12.32 -21.51
CA ALA A 270 14.56 -13.38 -20.88
C ALA A 270 13.50 -12.80 -19.91
N MET A 271 13.87 -11.79 -19.10
CA MET A 271 12.94 -11.14 -18.16
C MET A 271 11.77 -10.43 -18.86
N TYR A 272 11.96 -9.93 -20.07
CA TYR A 272 10.88 -9.33 -20.85
C TYR A 272 9.80 -10.31 -21.31
N ASN A 273 10.13 -11.60 -21.41
CA ASN A 273 9.19 -12.66 -21.80
C ASN A 273 8.52 -13.33 -20.60
N TYR A 274 8.91 -12.96 -19.39
CA TYR A 274 8.40 -13.54 -18.16
C TYR A 274 6.94 -13.11 -17.92
N ASN A 275 6.08 -14.03 -17.48
CA ASN A 275 4.67 -13.80 -17.16
C ASN A 275 3.89 -13.06 -18.26
N ASN A 276 4.06 -13.45 -19.53
CA ASN A 276 3.13 -13.01 -20.57
C ASN A 276 1.86 -13.87 -20.56
N LEU A 277 0.74 -13.33 -21.05
CA LEU A 277 -0.50 -14.09 -21.19
C LEU A 277 -0.46 -14.90 -22.49
N PRO A 278 -0.37 -16.24 -22.46
CA PRO A 278 -0.49 -17.06 -23.66
C PRO A 278 -1.94 -16.99 -24.18
N PRO A 279 -2.17 -16.94 -25.50
CA PRO A 279 -3.52 -16.88 -26.06
C PRO A 279 -4.46 -18.01 -25.61
N VAL A 280 -3.91 -19.21 -25.35
CA VAL A 280 -4.71 -20.34 -24.82
C VAL A 280 -5.30 -20.04 -23.43
N GLN A 281 -4.66 -19.17 -22.64
CA GLN A 281 -5.13 -18.79 -21.31
C GLN A 281 -6.30 -17.80 -21.32
N LEU A 282 -6.71 -17.29 -22.48
CA LEU A 282 -7.97 -16.55 -22.62
C LEU A 282 -9.19 -17.39 -22.22
N ILE A 283 -9.08 -18.72 -22.23
CA ILE A 283 -10.12 -19.61 -21.70
C ILE A 283 -10.43 -19.35 -20.22
N THR A 284 -9.48 -18.80 -19.45
CA THR A 284 -9.67 -18.46 -18.02
C THR A 284 -10.67 -17.34 -17.80
N PHE A 285 -10.96 -16.52 -18.81
CA PHE A 285 -12.00 -15.49 -18.74
C PHE A 285 -13.40 -16.10 -18.54
N ILE A 286 -13.61 -17.32 -19.01
CA ILE A 286 -14.88 -18.06 -18.88
C ILE A 286 -14.75 -19.19 -17.86
N PHE A 287 -13.62 -19.90 -17.86
CA PHE A 287 -13.34 -21.05 -17.01
C PHE A 287 -12.13 -20.75 -16.10
N PRO A 288 -12.32 -20.02 -14.98
CA PRO A 288 -11.23 -19.47 -14.16
C PRO A 288 -10.27 -20.53 -13.61
N ARG A 289 -10.75 -21.76 -13.45
CA ARG A 289 -10.00 -22.90 -12.89
C ARG A 289 -9.64 -23.95 -13.93
N TYR A 290 -9.67 -23.60 -15.22
CA TYR A 290 -9.28 -24.52 -16.29
C TYR A 290 -7.87 -25.06 -16.05
N PHE A 291 -6.91 -24.17 -15.77
CA PHE A 291 -5.52 -24.50 -15.46
C PHE A 291 -5.29 -24.88 -14.00
N GLY A 292 -6.32 -25.22 -13.22
CA GLY A 292 -6.21 -25.46 -11.79
C GLY A 292 -6.32 -24.18 -10.93
N GLY A 293 -5.97 -24.30 -9.65
CA GLY A 293 -5.91 -23.19 -8.71
C GLY A 293 -4.49 -23.03 -8.12
N PRO A 294 -4.28 -22.10 -7.17
CA PRO A 294 -2.94 -21.79 -6.66
C PRO A 294 -2.11 -23.01 -6.20
N ALA A 295 -2.75 -24.02 -5.59
CA ALA A 295 -2.08 -25.23 -5.10
C ALA A 295 -1.85 -26.33 -6.15
N GLY A 296 -2.29 -26.14 -7.40
CA GLY A 296 -2.25 -27.19 -8.43
C GLY A 296 -2.40 -26.61 -9.83
N TYR A 297 -1.73 -25.48 -10.08
CA TYR A 297 -1.79 -24.76 -11.34
C TYR A 297 -0.88 -25.42 -12.38
N TRP A 298 -1.42 -25.74 -13.55
CA TRP A 298 -0.71 -26.39 -14.65
C TRP A 298 -0.62 -25.53 -15.92
N GLY A 299 -1.08 -24.28 -15.84
CA GLY A 299 -0.94 -23.33 -16.94
C GLY A 299 0.50 -22.82 -17.06
N SER A 300 0.81 -22.16 -18.18
CA SER A 300 2.06 -21.42 -18.32
C SER A 300 2.12 -20.25 -17.32
N TRP A 301 3.32 -19.96 -16.83
CA TRP A 301 3.63 -18.84 -15.93
C TRP A 301 2.94 -18.90 -14.57
N GLY A 302 2.96 -17.81 -13.81
CA GLY A 302 2.29 -17.74 -12.50
C GLY A 302 0.77 -17.63 -12.63
N PHE A 303 0.03 -18.43 -11.87
CA PHE A 303 -1.44 -18.36 -11.76
C PHE A 303 -1.93 -16.93 -11.50
N VAL A 304 -1.30 -16.25 -10.53
CA VAL A 304 -1.72 -14.90 -10.09
C VAL A 304 -1.59 -13.85 -11.18
N GLU A 305 -0.58 -13.96 -12.04
CA GLU A 305 -0.31 -12.98 -13.10
C GLU A 305 -1.23 -13.17 -14.31
N THR A 306 -1.59 -14.42 -14.63
CA THR A 306 -2.37 -14.76 -15.84
C THR A 306 -3.87 -14.98 -15.60
N PHE A 307 -4.33 -14.76 -14.38
CA PHE A 307 -5.74 -14.92 -14.00
C PHE A 307 -6.63 -13.80 -14.60
N GLY A 308 -7.30 -14.09 -15.73
CA GLY A 308 -8.11 -13.13 -16.47
C GLY A 308 -9.62 -13.19 -16.23
N TYR A 309 -10.10 -13.75 -15.12
CA TYR A 309 -11.55 -13.95 -14.93
C TYR A 309 -12.28 -12.68 -14.50
N VAL A 310 -12.98 -12.04 -15.44
CA VAL A 310 -13.74 -10.81 -15.21
C VAL A 310 -15.20 -11.01 -14.80
N GLY A 311 -15.65 -12.26 -14.59
CA GLY A 311 -17.04 -12.60 -14.29
C GLY A 311 -17.88 -12.88 -15.55
N LEU A 312 -18.83 -13.81 -15.45
CA LEU A 312 -19.68 -14.20 -16.59
C LEU A 312 -20.68 -13.10 -16.96
N LEU A 313 -21.30 -12.44 -15.96
CA LEU A 313 -22.24 -11.36 -16.25
C LEU A 313 -21.56 -10.19 -17.01
N PRO A 314 -20.37 -9.72 -16.62
CA PRO A 314 -19.60 -8.76 -17.40
C PRO A 314 -19.40 -9.14 -18.88
N LEU A 315 -18.97 -10.38 -19.16
CA LEU A 315 -18.75 -10.84 -20.53
C LEU A 315 -20.05 -10.87 -21.35
N VAL A 316 -21.15 -11.32 -20.75
CA VAL A 316 -22.47 -11.39 -21.37
C VAL A 316 -23.03 -10.01 -21.72
N LEU A 317 -22.76 -8.99 -20.88
CA LEU A 317 -23.27 -7.63 -21.07
C LEU A 317 -22.38 -6.74 -21.94
N LEU A 318 -21.14 -7.16 -22.22
CA LEU A 318 -20.19 -6.38 -23.02
C LEU A 318 -20.77 -5.97 -24.39
N PRO A 319 -21.42 -6.83 -25.20
CA PRO A 319 -21.99 -6.41 -26.48
C PRO A 319 -23.10 -5.36 -26.35
N ALA A 320 -23.85 -5.36 -25.23
CA ALA A 320 -24.90 -4.37 -24.98
C ALA A 320 -24.34 -2.95 -24.81
N ALA A 321 -23.05 -2.82 -24.47
CA ALA A 321 -22.32 -1.56 -24.37
C ALA A 321 -22.16 -0.82 -25.71
N PHE A 322 -22.46 -1.46 -26.85
CA PHE A 322 -22.36 -0.84 -28.19
C PHE A 322 -23.71 -0.72 -28.92
N MET A 323 -24.81 -1.16 -28.29
CA MET A 323 -26.13 -1.12 -28.90
C MET A 323 -26.72 0.30 -28.89
N ARG A 324 -27.29 0.72 -30.04
CA ARG A 324 -27.96 2.01 -30.29
C ARG A 324 -27.10 3.27 -30.13
N LYS A 325 -26.97 3.81 -28.91
CA LYS A 325 -26.24 5.07 -28.65
C LYS A 325 -24.83 4.78 -28.18
N ARG A 326 -23.85 5.07 -29.03
CA ARG A 326 -22.43 4.87 -28.71
C ARG A 326 -21.96 6.05 -27.86
N THR A 327 -21.58 5.80 -26.61
CA THR A 327 -20.93 6.80 -25.76
C THR A 327 -19.43 6.82 -26.04
N TRP A 328 -18.79 7.96 -25.85
CA TRP A 328 -17.34 8.05 -26.02
C TRP A 328 -16.61 7.16 -25.00
N HIS A 329 -17.13 7.06 -23.77
CA HIS A 329 -16.61 6.15 -22.73
C HIS A 329 -16.59 4.70 -23.22
N ALA A 330 -17.64 4.24 -23.91
CA ALA A 330 -17.67 2.89 -24.46
C ALA A 330 -16.56 2.69 -25.50
N TRP A 331 -16.35 3.64 -26.41
CA TRP A 331 -15.26 3.54 -27.40
C TRP A 331 -13.87 3.61 -26.77
N PHE A 332 -13.67 4.52 -25.82
CA PHE A 332 -12.39 4.67 -25.13
C PHE A 332 -12.02 3.38 -24.40
N PHE A 333 -12.91 2.84 -23.56
CA PHE A 333 -12.62 1.62 -22.81
C PHE A 333 -12.53 0.39 -23.71
N ALA A 334 -13.27 0.32 -24.81
CA ALA A 334 -13.09 -0.74 -25.81
C ALA A 334 -11.68 -0.73 -26.41
N ALA A 335 -11.21 0.44 -26.84
CA ALA A 335 -9.90 0.60 -27.42
C ALA A 335 -8.79 0.36 -26.38
N ALA A 336 -8.91 0.95 -25.19
CA ALA A 336 -7.94 0.80 -24.12
C ALA A 336 -7.85 -0.66 -23.62
N GLY A 337 -8.99 -1.34 -23.43
CA GLY A 337 -9.05 -2.74 -23.03
C GLY A 337 -8.48 -3.68 -24.10
N LEU A 338 -8.80 -3.46 -25.38
CA LEU A 338 -8.22 -4.24 -26.49
C LEU A 338 -6.70 -4.03 -26.59
N LEU A 339 -6.24 -2.78 -26.48
CA LEU A 339 -4.82 -2.44 -26.50
C LEU A 339 -4.09 -3.12 -25.34
N ALA A 340 -4.64 -3.03 -24.12
CA ALA A 340 -4.08 -3.67 -22.93
C ALA A 340 -4.02 -5.20 -23.07
N LEU A 341 -5.06 -5.81 -23.66
CA LEU A 341 -5.07 -7.26 -23.93
C LEU A 341 -3.97 -7.65 -24.92
N ILE A 342 -3.78 -6.89 -26.00
CA ILE A 342 -2.71 -7.14 -26.97
C ILE A 342 -1.33 -6.97 -26.33
N VAL A 343 -1.15 -5.95 -25.48
CA VAL A 343 0.09 -5.75 -24.72
C VAL A 343 0.35 -6.92 -23.76
N SER A 344 -0.70 -7.49 -23.16
CA SER A 344 -0.59 -8.60 -22.20
C SER A 344 0.00 -9.89 -22.79
N PHE A 345 -0.10 -10.08 -24.11
CA PHE A 345 0.54 -11.19 -24.83
C PHE A 345 2.08 -11.10 -24.87
N GLY A 346 2.65 -9.97 -24.43
CA GLY A 346 4.09 -9.75 -24.39
C GLY A 346 4.73 -9.71 -25.78
N ASN A 347 5.93 -10.29 -25.93
CA ASN A 347 6.71 -10.21 -27.18
C ASN A 347 6.16 -11.02 -28.35
N VAL A 348 5.07 -11.78 -28.15
CA VAL A 348 4.28 -12.38 -29.24
C VAL A 348 3.65 -11.28 -30.11
N GLY A 349 3.36 -10.10 -29.54
CA GLY A 349 2.84 -8.94 -30.26
C GLY A 349 3.88 -7.85 -30.54
N LEU A 350 3.74 -7.16 -31.69
CA LEU A 350 4.56 -5.98 -32.03
C LEU A 350 4.40 -4.83 -31.02
N LEU A 351 3.22 -4.71 -30.42
CA LEU A 351 2.84 -3.56 -29.60
C LEU A 351 3.63 -3.47 -28.28
N TYR A 352 3.86 -4.58 -27.58
CA TYR A 352 4.66 -4.56 -26.35
C TYR A 352 6.11 -4.13 -26.63
N ARG A 353 6.66 -4.49 -27.80
CA ARG A 353 7.99 -4.03 -28.23
C ARG A 353 8.03 -2.51 -28.39
N LEU A 354 6.97 -1.90 -28.91
CA LEU A 354 6.85 -0.45 -29.05
C LEU A 354 6.68 0.25 -27.70
N VAL A 355 5.86 -0.31 -26.79
CA VAL A 355 5.69 0.24 -25.44
C VAL A 355 7.02 0.34 -24.70
N ARG A 356 7.91 -0.63 -24.88
CA ARG A 356 9.26 -0.62 -24.29
C ARG A 356 10.18 0.48 -24.82
N LEU A 357 9.86 1.11 -25.95
CA LEU A 357 10.64 2.25 -26.46
C LEU A 357 10.32 3.55 -25.71
N VAL A 358 9.22 3.60 -24.96
CA VAL A 358 8.84 4.77 -24.17
C VAL A 358 9.72 4.84 -22.92
N PRO A 359 10.40 5.98 -22.65
CA PRO A 359 11.21 6.14 -21.44
C PRO A 359 10.41 5.83 -20.17
N GLY A 360 10.98 5.02 -19.28
CA GLY A 360 10.31 4.56 -18.05
C GLY A 360 9.44 3.31 -18.24
N PHE A 361 9.08 2.94 -19.47
CA PHE A 361 8.37 1.68 -19.76
C PHE A 361 9.33 0.53 -20.10
N ASN A 362 10.62 0.84 -20.34
CA ASN A 362 11.68 -0.13 -20.58
C ASN A 362 12.08 -0.96 -19.34
N VAL A 363 11.67 -0.53 -18.15
CA VAL A 363 11.86 -1.23 -16.86
C VAL A 363 10.67 -2.09 -16.44
N LEU A 364 9.61 -2.13 -17.26
CA LEU A 364 8.40 -2.91 -16.98
C LEU A 364 8.63 -4.38 -17.36
N LYS A 365 8.41 -5.27 -16.39
CA LYS A 365 8.33 -6.74 -16.56
C LYS A 365 6.90 -7.22 -16.33
N ASP A 366 6.61 -8.48 -16.62
CA ASP A 366 5.30 -9.12 -16.40
C ASP A 366 4.15 -8.48 -17.24
N PRO A 367 4.13 -8.65 -18.57
CA PRO A 367 3.13 -8.06 -19.45
C PRO A 367 1.68 -8.42 -19.08
N ALA A 368 1.44 -9.60 -18.48
CA ALA A 368 0.10 -10.01 -18.07
C ALA A 368 -0.56 -9.02 -17.08
N ARG A 369 0.20 -8.19 -16.37
CA ARG A 369 -0.35 -7.17 -15.46
C ARG A 369 -1.19 -6.09 -16.13
N PHE A 370 -1.09 -5.93 -17.45
CA PHE A 370 -2.03 -5.08 -18.20
C PHE A 370 -3.48 -5.59 -18.14
N LEU A 371 -3.71 -6.83 -17.68
CA LEU A 371 -5.04 -7.36 -17.40
C LEU A 371 -5.86 -6.48 -16.45
N VAL A 372 -5.24 -5.73 -15.52
CA VAL A 372 -5.99 -4.78 -14.67
C VAL A 372 -6.80 -3.75 -15.48
N LEU A 373 -6.26 -3.31 -16.63
CA LEU A 373 -6.95 -2.40 -17.54
C LEU A 373 -8.00 -3.12 -18.39
N VAL A 374 -7.75 -4.37 -18.75
CA VAL A 374 -8.72 -5.23 -19.44
C VAL A 374 -9.95 -5.41 -18.55
N ASP A 375 -9.73 -5.78 -17.28
CA ASP A 375 -10.76 -5.99 -16.29
C ASP A 375 -11.59 -4.73 -16.06
N PHE A 376 -10.93 -3.60 -15.79
CA PHE A 376 -11.63 -2.33 -15.59
C PHE A 376 -12.43 -1.93 -16.83
N ALA A 377 -11.85 -2.05 -18.03
CA ALA A 377 -12.52 -1.71 -19.28
C ALA A 377 -13.76 -2.60 -19.53
N VAL A 378 -13.62 -3.91 -19.40
CA VAL A 378 -14.73 -4.87 -19.58
C VAL A 378 -15.84 -4.60 -18.57
N ILE A 379 -15.51 -4.32 -17.32
CA ILE A 379 -16.49 -4.08 -16.26
C ILE A 379 -17.23 -2.76 -16.47
N ILE A 380 -16.54 -1.68 -16.86
CA ILE A 380 -17.19 -0.42 -17.19
C ILE A 380 -18.07 -0.56 -18.44
N LEU A 381 -17.63 -1.28 -19.47
CA LEU A 381 -18.45 -1.60 -20.64
C LEU A 381 -19.69 -2.40 -20.25
N ALA A 382 -19.53 -3.44 -19.44
CA ALA A 382 -20.64 -4.23 -18.94
C ALA A 382 -21.62 -3.39 -18.10
N ALA A 383 -21.12 -2.46 -17.29
CA ALA A 383 -21.97 -1.56 -16.51
C ALA A 383 -22.76 -0.59 -17.40
N ILE A 384 -22.16 -0.07 -18.47
CA ILE A 384 -22.87 0.66 -19.54
C ILE A 384 -23.93 -0.24 -20.19
N GLY A 385 -23.57 -1.48 -20.52
CA GLY A 385 -24.48 -2.48 -21.07
C GLY A 385 -25.67 -2.77 -20.16
N LEU A 386 -25.44 -2.96 -18.86
CA LEU A 386 -26.46 -3.16 -17.83
C LEU A 386 -27.38 -1.94 -17.71
N ASP A 387 -26.82 -0.74 -17.74
CA ASP A 387 -27.59 0.49 -17.62
C ASP A 387 -28.60 0.63 -18.75
N ARG A 388 -28.16 0.36 -19.99
CA ARG A 388 -29.04 0.31 -21.16
C ARG A 388 -30.03 -0.84 -21.09
N LEU A 389 -29.63 -1.99 -20.58
CA LEU A 389 -30.51 -3.15 -20.40
C LEU A 389 -31.69 -2.78 -19.50
N LEU A 390 -31.41 -2.10 -18.39
CA LEU A 390 -32.44 -1.70 -17.44
C LEU A 390 -33.31 -0.56 -17.98
N ASP A 391 -32.80 0.30 -18.86
CA ASP A 391 -33.57 1.38 -19.49
C ASP A 391 -34.36 0.90 -20.72
N ARG A 392 -35.65 0.57 -20.54
CA ARG A 392 -36.52 0.01 -21.60
C ARG A 392 -36.64 0.88 -22.86
N ALA A 393 -36.38 2.18 -22.77
CA ALA A 393 -36.37 3.05 -23.95
C ALA A 393 -35.22 2.71 -24.92
N GLU A 394 -34.10 2.20 -24.39
CA GLU A 394 -32.86 2.02 -25.14
C GLU A 394 -32.69 0.62 -25.73
N LEU A 395 -33.32 -0.45 -25.25
CA LEU A 395 -33.21 -1.79 -25.89
C LEU A 395 -34.56 -2.33 -26.39
N GLY A 396 -34.80 -2.20 -27.69
CA GLY A 396 -35.99 -2.76 -28.35
C GLY A 396 -35.98 -4.29 -28.36
N LYS A 397 -37.16 -4.91 -28.52
CA LYS A 397 -37.36 -6.39 -28.55
C LYS A 397 -36.41 -7.12 -29.52
N ARG A 398 -35.98 -6.47 -30.62
CA ARG A 398 -35.00 -7.00 -31.60
C ARG A 398 -33.57 -7.03 -31.05
N SER A 399 -33.10 -5.96 -30.42
CA SER A 399 -31.75 -5.90 -29.83
C SER A 399 -31.60 -6.86 -28.64
N MET A 400 -32.66 -7.04 -27.84
CA MET A 400 -32.69 -8.05 -26.79
C MET A 400 -32.63 -9.47 -27.34
N LYS A 401 -33.35 -9.73 -28.44
CA LYS A 401 -33.30 -11.02 -29.14
C LYS A 401 -31.87 -11.28 -29.62
N LEU A 402 -31.25 -10.29 -30.28
CA LEU A 402 -29.86 -10.36 -30.72
C LEU A 402 -28.87 -10.61 -29.58
N LEU A 403 -29.01 -9.93 -28.44
CA LEU A 403 -28.17 -10.17 -27.26
C LEU A 403 -28.29 -11.62 -26.78
N VAL A 404 -29.51 -12.13 -26.60
CA VAL A 404 -29.74 -13.53 -26.19
C VAL A 404 -29.16 -14.49 -27.23
N TRP A 405 -29.36 -14.27 -28.53
CA TRP A 405 -28.77 -15.13 -29.58
C TRP A 405 -27.25 -15.09 -29.62
N ILE A 406 -26.63 -13.91 -29.43
CA ILE A 406 -25.18 -13.78 -29.35
C ILE A 406 -24.67 -14.56 -28.16
N VAL A 407 -25.27 -14.39 -26.99
CA VAL A 407 -24.82 -15.05 -25.77
C VAL A 407 -25.04 -16.56 -25.84
N THR A 408 -26.20 -17.02 -26.31
CA THR A 408 -26.46 -18.44 -26.56
C THR A 408 -25.52 -18.99 -27.62
N GLY A 409 -25.27 -18.25 -28.69
CA GLY A 409 -24.33 -18.64 -29.75
C GLY A 409 -22.89 -18.78 -29.25
N VAL A 410 -22.42 -17.83 -28.43
CA VAL A 410 -21.10 -17.87 -27.79
C VAL A 410 -21.02 -19.03 -26.79
N ALA A 411 -22.07 -19.27 -26.00
CA ALA A 411 -22.13 -20.40 -25.08
C ALA A 411 -22.07 -21.74 -25.82
N VAL A 412 -22.85 -21.89 -26.90
CA VAL A 412 -22.85 -23.09 -27.74
C VAL A 412 -21.51 -23.25 -28.46
N ALA A 413 -20.90 -22.18 -28.97
CA ALA A 413 -19.59 -22.22 -29.60
C ALA A 413 -18.47 -22.57 -28.62
N ALA A 414 -18.53 -22.08 -27.38
CA ALA A 414 -17.57 -22.42 -26.33
C ALA A 414 -17.68 -23.91 -25.95
N VAL A 415 -18.91 -24.41 -25.71
CA VAL A 415 -19.16 -25.83 -25.42
C VAL A 415 -18.80 -26.71 -26.62
N GLY A 416 -19.19 -26.31 -27.83
CA GLY A 416 -18.89 -27.01 -29.08
C GLY A 416 -17.41 -27.03 -29.40
N GLY A 417 -16.69 -25.93 -29.18
CA GLY A 417 -15.23 -25.84 -29.31
C GLY A 417 -14.50 -26.73 -28.32
N LEU A 418 -14.99 -26.84 -27.08
CA LEU A 418 -14.49 -27.78 -26.07
C LEU A 418 -14.76 -29.24 -26.44
N VAL A 419 -15.96 -29.55 -26.95
CA VAL A 419 -16.31 -30.89 -27.43
C VAL A 419 -15.46 -31.26 -28.65
N LEU A 420 -15.28 -30.33 -29.59
CA LEU A 420 -14.43 -30.50 -30.76
C LEU A 420 -12.95 -30.69 -30.36
N ALA A 421 -12.43 -29.87 -29.46
CA ALA A 421 -11.09 -30.05 -28.90
C ALA A 421 -10.94 -31.44 -28.29
N LYS A 422 -11.96 -31.95 -27.59
CA LYS A 422 -11.98 -33.32 -27.05
C LYS A 422 -12.00 -34.40 -28.13
N LEU A 423 -12.76 -34.20 -29.21
CA LEU A 423 -12.81 -35.12 -30.34
C LEU A 423 -11.50 -35.14 -31.12
N LEU A 424 -10.91 -33.97 -31.38
CA LEU A 424 -9.63 -33.81 -32.06
C LEU A 424 -8.48 -34.39 -31.22
N ALA A 425 -8.50 -34.20 -29.90
CA ALA A 425 -7.57 -34.87 -29.00
C ALA A 425 -7.73 -36.39 -29.04
N ARG A 426 -8.97 -36.91 -29.02
CA ARG A 426 -9.23 -38.36 -29.18
C ARG A 426 -8.70 -38.93 -30.50
N GLN A 427 -8.63 -38.13 -31.56
CA GLN A 427 -8.07 -38.52 -32.84
C GLN A 427 -6.56 -38.25 -32.97
N GLY A 428 -5.90 -37.77 -31.90
CA GLY A 428 -4.47 -37.48 -31.90
C GLY A 428 -4.07 -36.23 -32.71
N VAL A 429 -5.04 -35.42 -33.14
CA VAL A 429 -4.82 -34.21 -33.96
C VAL A 429 -4.32 -33.04 -33.12
N ILE A 430 -4.74 -32.99 -31.85
CA ILE A 430 -4.26 -32.02 -30.85
C ILE A 430 -3.66 -32.82 -29.71
N ASP A 431 -2.53 -32.35 -29.18
CA ASP A 431 -1.82 -33.02 -28.09
C ASP A 431 -2.78 -33.30 -26.91
N PHE A 432 -2.91 -34.58 -26.54
CA PHE A 432 -3.93 -35.12 -25.65
C PHE A 432 -3.94 -34.50 -24.23
N PHE A 433 -2.87 -33.78 -23.88
CA PHE A 433 -2.62 -33.28 -22.53
C PHE A 433 -3.50 -32.13 -22.06
N THR A 434 -4.09 -31.37 -22.98
CA THR A 434 -5.08 -30.34 -22.62
C THR A 434 -6.39 -30.90 -22.05
N LEU A 435 -6.65 -32.21 -22.14
CA LEU A 435 -7.97 -32.80 -21.86
C LEU A 435 -8.00 -33.97 -20.88
N GLU A 436 -6.88 -34.57 -20.50
CA GLU A 436 -6.85 -35.62 -19.47
C GLU A 436 -7.08 -35.08 -18.05
N ASN A 437 -6.56 -33.87 -17.77
CA ASN A 437 -6.91 -33.10 -16.55
C ASN A 437 -8.33 -32.52 -16.60
N PHE A 438 -8.94 -32.50 -17.79
CA PHE A 438 -10.33 -32.11 -17.99
C PHE A 438 -11.26 -33.25 -17.58
N ARG A 439 -11.24 -33.58 -16.29
CA ARG A 439 -12.33 -34.36 -15.69
C ARG A 439 -13.59 -33.52 -15.83
N ILE A 440 -14.41 -33.86 -16.83
CA ILE A 440 -15.74 -33.27 -17.02
C ILE A 440 -16.53 -33.25 -15.70
N ARG A 441 -16.24 -34.17 -14.76
CA ARG A 441 -16.81 -34.23 -13.41
C ARG A 441 -16.32 -33.16 -12.40
N SER A 442 -15.38 -32.29 -12.75
CA SER A 442 -14.84 -31.27 -11.85
C SER A 442 -15.82 -30.09 -11.71
N PRO A 443 -16.15 -29.64 -10.48
CA PRO A 443 -16.95 -28.43 -10.24
C PRO A 443 -16.39 -27.18 -10.93
N ALA A 444 -15.08 -27.14 -11.20
CA ALA A 444 -14.40 -26.08 -11.93
C ALA A 444 -14.96 -25.85 -13.35
N PHE A 445 -15.53 -26.89 -13.97
CA PHE A 445 -16.09 -26.82 -15.31
C PHE A 445 -17.61 -26.58 -15.30
N TYR A 446 -18.35 -27.37 -14.52
CA TYR A 446 -19.81 -27.22 -14.49
C TYR A 446 -20.28 -25.93 -13.81
N GLY A 447 -19.52 -25.39 -12.85
CA GLY A 447 -19.86 -24.16 -12.14
C GLY A 447 -20.15 -23.00 -13.11
N PRO A 448 -19.17 -22.59 -13.94
CA PRO A 448 -19.40 -21.54 -14.95
C PRO A 448 -20.51 -21.87 -15.95
N VAL A 449 -20.66 -23.13 -16.38
CA VAL A 449 -21.73 -23.53 -17.31
C VAL A 449 -23.12 -23.39 -16.67
N ILE A 450 -23.27 -23.83 -15.42
CA ILE A 450 -24.52 -23.68 -14.64
C ILE A 450 -24.82 -22.20 -14.42
N LEU A 451 -23.83 -21.42 -14.00
CA LEU A 451 -23.99 -19.97 -13.81
C LEU A 451 -24.38 -19.28 -15.11
N LEU A 452 -23.78 -19.63 -16.24
CA LEU A 452 -24.14 -19.11 -17.56
C LEU A 452 -25.56 -19.52 -17.97
N ALA A 453 -25.97 -20.77 -17.71
CA ALA A 453 -27.32 -21.25 -17.97
C ALA A 453 -28.37 -20.51 -17.12
N VAL A 454 -28.09 -20.31 -15.82
CA VAL A 454 -28.93 -19.51 -14.92
C VAL A 454 -29.04 -18.07 -15.43
N LEU A 455 -27.93 -17.46 -15.83
CA LEU A 455 -27.94 -16.09 -16.37
C LEU A 455 -28.75 -15.98 -17.67
N LEU A 456 -28.59 -16.94 -18.59
CA LEU A 456 -29.39 -17.01 -19.82
C LEU A 456 -30.87 -17.20 -19.52
N ALA A 457 -31.22 -18.05 -18.54
CA ALA A 457 -32.60 -18.24 -18.09
C ALA A 457 -33.18 -16.95 -17.48
N LEU A 458 -32.43 -16.22 -16.65
CA LEU A 458 -32.85 -14.94 -16.10
C LEU A 458 -33.12 -13.90 -17.19
N LEU A 459 -32.24 -13.79 -18.19
CA LEU A 459 -32.42 -12.90 -19.34
C LEU A 459 -33.65 -13.29 -20.17
N TRP A 460 -33.86 -14.59 -20.40
CA TRP A 460 -35.02 -15.10 -21.13
C TRP A 460 -36.33 -14.87 -20.38
N LEU A 461 -36.40 -15.19 -19.09
CA LEU A 461 -37.58 -14.99 -18.25
C LEU A 461 -37.97 -13.51 -18.14
N TRP A 462 -36.98 -12.63 -17.95
CA TRP A 462 -37.23 -11.19 -17.93
C TRP A 462 -37.76 -10.68 -19.27
N ARG A 463 -37.20 -11.18 -20.40
CA ARG A 463 -37.71 -10.90 -21.74
C ARG A 463 -39.15 -11.39 -21.92
N SER A 464 -39.48 -12.56 -21.38
CA SER A 464 -40.84 -13.13 -21.41
C SER A 464 -41.84 -12.38 -20.52
N GLY A 465 -41.39 -11.32 -19.82
CA GLY A 465 -42.25 -10.49 -18.98
C GLY A 465 -42.47 -11.03 -17.57
N PHE A 466 -41.73 -12.08 -17.18
CA PHE A 466 -41.92 -12.77 -15.90
C PHE A 466 -41.48 -11.93 -14.69
N PHE A 467 -40.49 -11.04 -14.85
CA PHE A 467 -39.95 -10.21 -13.77
C PHE A 467 -40.20 -8.72 -13.97
N THR A 468 -40.48 -8.01 -12.87
CA THR A 468 -40.43 -6.55 -12.84
C THR A 468 -38.98 -6.05 -13.02
N ARG A 469 -38.79 -4.81 -13.48
CA ARG A 469 -37.45 -4.21 -13.65
C ARG A 469 -36.64 -4.24 -12.35
N GLY A 470 -37.26 -3.89 -11.23
CA GLY A 470 -36.62 -3.86 -9.93
C GLY A 470 -36.18 -5.25 -9.46
N LEU A 471 -37.07 -6.24 -9.59
CA LEU A 471 -36.76 -7.62 -9.24
C LEU A 471 -35.63 -8.20 -10.12
N PHE A 472 -35.69 -7.98 -11.43
CA PHE A 472 -34.65 -8.44 -12.35
C PHE A 472 -33.27 -7.81 -12.04
N ALA A 473 -33.23 -6.50 -11.78
CA ALA A 473 -32.02 -5.82 -11.35
C ALA A 473 -31.46 -6.40 -10.03
N GLY A 474 -32.34 -6.70 -9.07
CA GLY A 474 -31.97 -7.36 -7.81
C GLY A 474 -31.40 -8.76 -8.02
N LEU A 475 -32.01 -9.56 -8.90
CA LEU A 475 -31.55 -10.92 -9.24
C LEU A 475 -30.18 -10.90 -9.94
N LEU A 476 -29.92 -9.93 -10.83
CA LEU A 476 -28.60 -9.78 -11.44
C LEU A 476 -27.52 -9.37 -10.42
N LEU A 477 -27.84 -8.46 -9.48
CA LEU A 477 -26.91 -8.13 -8.40
C LEU A 477 -26.66 -9.32 -7.48
N ALA A 478 -27.71 -10.08 -7.12
CA ALA A 478 -27.59 -11.30 -6.32
C ALA A 478 -26.73 -12.34 -7.04
N PHE A 479 -26.89 -12.51 -8.36
CA PHE A 479 -26.05 -13.39 -9.17
C PHE A 479 -24.57 -13.01 -9.07
N VAL A 480 -24.23 -11.73 -9.23
CA VAL A 480 -22.84 -11.25 -9.13
C VAL A 480 -22.27 -11.47 -7.73
N ILE A 481 -23.06 -11.19 -6.68
CA ILE A 481 -22.64 -11.42 -5.30
C ILE A 481 -22.34 -12.91 -5.07
N LEU A 482 -23.24 -13.81 -5.49
CA LEU A 482 -23.03 -15.25 -5.38
C LEU A 482 -21.80 -15.72 -6.14
N GLU A 483 -21.60 -15.20 -7.35
CA GLU A 483 -20.44 -15.50 -8.18
C GLU A 483 -19.12 -15.04 -7.55
N VAL A 484 -19.09 -13.84 -6.94
CA VAL A 484 -17.92 -13.35 -6.18
C VAL A 484 -17.51 -14.34 -5.10
N PHE A 485 -18.46 -14.82 -4.29
CA PHE A 485 -18.16 -15.78 -3.22
C PHE A 485 -17.76 -17.15 -3.79
N ALA A 486 -18.42 -17.62 -4.85
CA ALA A 486 -18.14 -18.92 -5.46
C ALA A 486 -16.75 -18.98 -6.11
N VAL A 487 -16.36 -17.94 -6.85
CA VAL A 487 -15.08 -17.89 -7.57
C VAL A 487 -13.91 -17.68 -6.62
N SER A 488 -14.05 -16.74 -5.68
CA SER A 488 -12.99 -16.38 -4.72
C SER A 488 -12.66 -17.51 -3.73
N TYR A 489 -13.58 -18.44 -3.51
CA TYR A 489 -13.42 -19.53 -2.55
C TYR A 489 -12.22 -20.43 -2.86
N GLY A 490 -11.14 -20.35 -2.10
CA GLY A 490 -9.94 -21.19 -2.30
C GLY A 490 -8.96 -20.66 -3.35
N ILE A 491 -9.18 -19.44 -3.86
CA ILE A 491 -8.14 -18.71 -4.63
C ILE A 491 -7.12 -18.09 -3.68
N ASN A 492 -7.58 -17.48 -2.58
CA ASN A 492 -6.68 -16.87 -1.59
C ASN A 492 -6.72 -17.67 -0.29
N PRO A 493 -5.64 -18.37 0.08
CA PRO A 493 -5.57 -19.10 1.34
C PRO A 493 -5.59 -18.11 2.51
N ARG A 494 -6.04 -18.61 3.66
CA ARG A 494 -6.18 -17.83 4.89
C ARG A 494 -5.51 -18.61 6.00
N ILE A 495 -4.62 -17.96 6.74
CA ILE A 495 -3.92 -18.56 7.88
C ILE A 495 -4.60 -18.13 9.17
N GLU A 496 -4.64 -19.01 10.15
CA GLU A 496 -5.13 -18.68 11.49
C GLU A 496 -4.17 -17.70 12.17
N THR A 497 -4.70 -16.65 12.79
CA THR A 497 -3.89 -15.58 13.37
C THR A 497 -2.97 -16.07 14.49
N GLY A 498 -3.36 -17.12 15.21
CA GLY A 498 -2.53 -17.77 16.22
C GLY A 498 -1.29 -18.47 15.64
N ALA A 499 -1.41 -19.07 14.45
CA ALA A 499 -0.29 -19.78 13.81
C ALA A 499 0.83 -18.82 13.35
N ILE A 500 0.50 -17.58 13.00
CA ILE A 500 1.47 -16.55 12.60
C ILE A 500 2.34 -16.10 13.79
N ARG A 501 1.83 -16.18 15.01
CA ARG A 501 2.54 -15.78 16.24
C ARG A 501 3.25 -16.92 16.94
N ALA A 502 3.03 -18.16 16.50
CA ALA A 502 3.66 -19.32 17.12
C ALA A 502 5.16 -19.28 16.82
N GLU A 503 5.97 -19.05 17.86
CA GLU A 503 7.42 -19.14 17.78
C GLU A 503 7.80 -20.61 17.54
N PRO A 504 8.52 -20.93 16.45
CA PRO A 504 9.00 -22.29 16.22
C PRO A 504 9.92 -22.74 17.35
N GLY A 505 9.88 -24.03 17.70
CA GLY A 505 10.76 -24.58 18.74
C GLY A 505 12.25 -24.42 18.43
N PHE A 506 12.64 -24.33 17.14
CA PHE A 506 14.03 -24.09 16.76
C PHE A 506 14.53 -22.67 17.11
N VAL A 507 13.63 -21.67 17.21
CA VAL A 507 14.02 -20.30 17.54
C VAL A 507 14.53 -20.22 18.97
N GLU A 508 13.85 -20.89 19.91
CA GLU A 508 14.28 -20.99 21.31
C GLU A 508 15.64 -21.70 21.42
N ALA A 509 15.85 -22.78 20.66
CA ALA A 509 17.12 -23.50 20.63
C ALA A 509 18.28 -22.62 20.12
N ILE A 510 18.05 -21.83 19.07
CA ILE A 510 19.04 -20.89 18.51
C ILE A 510 19.37 -19.80 19.51
N LYS A 511 18.37 -19.19 20.15
CA LYS A 511 18.58 -18.16 21.18
C LYS A 511 19.42 -18.69 22.36
N THR A 512 19.15 -19.93 22.78
CA THR A 512 19.89 -20.59 23.87
C THR A 512 21.35 -20.87 23.51
N ASP A 513 21.66 -21.14 22.23
CA ASP A 513 23.02 -21.34 21.71
C ASP A 513 23.75 -20.01 21.40
N GLY A 514 23.29 -18.88 21.95
CA GLY A 514 23.90 -17.57 21.75
C GLY A 514 23.49 -16.88 20.44
N GLY A 515 22.33 -17.24 19.89
CA GLY A 515 21.83 -16.75 18.60
C GLY A 515 21.73 -15.23 18.46
N ASP A 516 21.60 -14.46 19.56
CA ASP A 516 21.55 -12.99 19.49
C ASP A 516 22.87 -12.36 18.98
N ALA A 517 23.98 -13.09 19.07
CA ALA A 517 25.29 -12.64 18.59
C ALA A 517 25.63 -13.09 17.16
N TYR A 518 24.80 -13.95 16.55
CA TYR A 518 25.09 -14.60 15.28
C TYR A 518 23.91 -14.54 14.32
N ARG A 519 24.20 -14.76 13.03
CA ARG A 519 23.17 -14.88 11.99
C ARG A 519 22.79 -16.33 11.75
N VAL A 520 21.64 -16.50 11.14
CA VAL A 520 21.15 -17.78 10.63
C VAL A 520 21.19 -17.79 9.10
N ALA A 521 21.19 -18.97 8.49
CA ALA A 521 20.95 -19.13 7.06
C ALA A 521 19.86 -20.19 6.85
N LEU A 522 18.68 -19.73 6.45
CA LEU A 522 17.50 -20.58 6.24
C LEU A 522 17.46 -21.15 4.83
N SER A 523 17.46 -22.48 4.69
CA SER A 523 17.47 -23.18 3.39
C SER A 523 16.34 -22.68 2.49
N LYS A 524 16.67 -22.35 1.24
CA LYS A 524 15.68 -21.90 0.25
C LYS A 524 15.04 -23.15 -0.36
N ASP A 525 13.75 -23.37 -0.12
CA ASP A 525 12.96 -24.33 -0.89
C ASP A 525 13.00 -23.91 -2.38
N PRO A 526 13.63 -24.68 -3.28
CA PRO A 526 13.83 -24.23 -4.66
C PRO A 526 12.56 -24.36 -5.52
N ALA A 527 11.53 -25.08 -5.04
CA ALA A 527 10.34 -25.34 -5.83
C ALA A 527 9.36 -24.16 -5.88
N GLY A 528 9.62 -23.05 -5.17
CA GLY A 528 8.64 -21.97 -5.02
C GLY A 528 7.29 -22.49 -4.55
N SER A 529 7.30 -23.63 -3.85
CA SER A 529 6.08 -24.33 -3.48
C SER A 529 5.37 -23.44 -2.48
N ILE A 530 4.14 -23.05 -2.83
CA ILE A 530 3.21 -22.32 -1.97
C ILE A 530 2.70 -23.30 -0.89
N ALA A 531 3.61 -24.06 -0.27
CA ALA A 531 3.32 -24.79 0.94
C ALA A 531 3.17 -23.73 2.02
N LEU A 532 1.94 -23.58 2.52
CA LEU A 532 1.52 -22.63 3.56
C LEU A 532 2.31 -22.72 4.89
N TYR A 533 3.34 -23.58 4.98
CA TYR A 533 4.04 -23.96 6.20
C TYR A 533 5.58 -24.04 6.07
N ASN A 534 6.19 -23.68 4.93
CA ASN A 534 7.66 -23.62 4.81
C ASN A 534 8.16 -22.22 5.20
N TRP A 535 9.03 -22.13 6.21
CA TRP A 535 9.70 -20.86 6.56
C TRP A 535 10.50 -20.36 5.35
N GLN A 536 10.40 -19.06 5.08
CA GLN A 536 11.15 -18.36 4.03
C GLN A 536 12.00 -17.23 4.62
N PRO A 537 12.99 -16.72 3.87
CA PRO A 537 13.78 -15.56 4.29
C PRO A 537 12.90 -14.39 4.74
N ASN A 538 13.40 -13.59 5.69
CA ASN A 538 12.70 -12.50 6.41
C ASN A 538 11.60 -12.94 7.39
N MET A 539 11.05 -14.16 7.31
CA MET A 539 9.99 -14.59 8.24
C MET A 539 10.47 -14.70 9.70
N LEU A 540 11.79 -14.79 9.91
CA LEU A 540 12.41 -14.84 11.24
C LEU A 540 12.57 -13.45 11.90
N MET A 541 12.38 -12.38 11.13
CA MET A 541 12.52 -10.98 11.59
C MET A 541 11.64 -10.65 12.81
N PRO A 542 10.35 -11.05 12.88
CA PRO A 542 9.51 -10.79 14.06
C PRO A 542 9.99 -11.50 15.34
N PHE A 543 10.84 -12.53 15.22
CA PHE A 543 11.40 -13.27 16.34
C PHE A 543 12.79 -12.80 16.76
N GLY A 544 13.33 -11.78 16.07
CA GLY A 544 14.62 -11.18 16.39
C GLY A 544 15.85 -11.91 15.84
N LEU A 545 15.68 -12.92 14.97
CA LEU A 545 16.81 -13.61 14.35
C LEU A 545 17.20 -12.95 13.02
N GLU A 546 18.49 -12.67 12.85
CA GLU A 546 19.05 -12.11 11.62
C GLU A 546 19.32 -13.22 10.60
N ASP A 547 18.62 -13.19 9.47
CA ASP A 547 18.91 -14.07 8.34
C ASP A 547 19.99 -13.41 7.45
N ALA A 548 21.08 -14.14 7.20
CA ALA A 548 22.11 -13.69 6.27
C ALA A 548 21.61 -13.69 4.82
N ARG A 549 20.58 -14.51 4.53
CA ARG A 549 19.81 -14.44 3.29
C ARG A 549 18.77 -13.32 3.39
N GLY A 550 17.94 -13.23 2.36
CA GLY A 550 16.89 -12.23 2.31
C GLY A 550 16.00 -12.43 1.10
N TYR A 551 14.87 -11.74 1.11
CA TYR A 551 14.02 -11.61 -0.06
C TYR A 551 13.53 -10.17 -0.19
N SER A 552 13.72 -9.58 -1.37
CA SER A 552 13.11 -8.31 -1.78
C SER A 552 12.89 -8.32 -3.29
N ALA A 553 11.94 -7.54 -3.78
CA ALA A 553 11.80 -7.31 -5.21
C ALA A 553 13.04 -6.60 -5.81
N VAL A 554 13.73 -5.77 -5.03
CA VAL A 554 14.94 -5.03 -5.42
C VAL A 554 16.14 -5.59 -4.67
N GLU A 555 16.50 -6.83 -5.02
CA GLU A 555 17.61 -7.53 -4.38
C GLU A 555 18.95 -6.83 -4.65
N PRO A 556 19.82 -6.69 -3.65
CA PRO A 556 21.09 -6.03 -3.82
C PRO A 556 22.07 -6.88 -4.65
N GLY A 557 22.71 -6.27 -5.64
CA GLY A 557 23.43 -7.02 -6.69
C GLY A 557 24.59 -7.85 -6.14
N ARG A 558 25.46 -7.22 -5.34
CA ARG A 558 26.69 -7.81 -4.80
C ARG A 558 26.39 -8.91 -3.79
N MET A 559 25.51 -8.66 -2.81
CA MET A 559 25.16 -9.68 -1.81
C MET A 559 24.40 -10.85 -2.42
N THR A 560 23.51 -10.63 -3.39
CA THR A 560 22.84 -11.74 -4.09
C THR A 560 23.85 -12.62 -4.85
N GLU A 561 24.88 -12.05 -5.47
CA GLU A 561 25.96 -12.83 -6.10
C GLU A 561 26.76 -13.62 -5.05
N PHE A 562 27.09 -12.99 -3.92
CA PHE A 562 27.78 -13.63 -2.81
C PHE A 562 26.98 -14.82 -2.26
N VAL A 563 25.70 -14.64 -1.95
CA VAL A 563 24.83 -15.70 -1.41
C VAL A 563 24.70 -16.85 -2.40
N LYS A 564 24.59 -16.58 -3.71
CA LYS A 564 24.57 -17.65 -4.74
C LYS A 564 25.86 -18.46 -4.78
N LEU A 565 27.02 -17.85 -4.53
CA LEU A 565 28.29 -18.55 -4.40
C LEU A 565 28.35 -19.33 -3.08
N ALA A 566 27.89 -18.73 -1.97
CA ALA A 566 27.84 -19.37 -0.67
C ALA A 566 26.88 -20.57 -0.62
N ASP A 567 25.79 -20.55 -1.39
CA ASP A 567 24.90 -21.71 -1.56
C ASP A 567 25.62 -22.91 -2.19
N ARG A 568 26.63 -22.66 -3.04
CA ARG A 568 27.48 -23.70 -3.63
C ARG A 568 28.65 -24.09 -2.73
N ASN A 569 29.10 -23.18 -1.88
CA ASN A 569 30.20 -23.38 -0.94
C ASN A 569 29.84 -22.83 0.44
N PRO A 570 29.12 -23.60 1.28
CA PRO A 570 28.55 -23.09 2.53
C PRO A 570 29.56 -22.56 3.56
N ALA A 571 30.84 -22.89 3.44
CA ALA A 571 31.88 -22.30 4.30
C ALA A 571 32.00 -20.78 4.13
N MET A 572 31.54 -20.22 3.01
CA MET A 572 31.46 -18.78 2.80
C MET A 572 30.46 -18.10 3.74
N PHE A 573 29.43 -18.80 4.23
CA PHE A 573 28.50 -18.21 5.22
C PHE A 573 29.18 -17.88 6.55
N SER A 574 30.32 -18.51 6.85
CA SER A 574 31.10 -18.21 8.05
C SER A 574 31.56 -16.76 8.11
N VAL A 575 31.94 -16.14 6.97
CA VAL A 575 32.34 -14.71 6.94
C VAL A 575 31.13 -13.76 7.03
N LEU A 576 29.92 -14.28 6.84
CA LEU A 576 28.65 -13.59 7.09
C LEU A 576 28.19 -13.67 8.55
N ASN A 577 29.04 -14.18 9.45
CA ASN A 577 28.73 -14.38 10.87
C ASN A 577 27.56 -15.37 11.09
N VAL A 578 27.39 -16.34 10.18
CA VAL A 578 26.35 -17.38 10.28
C VAL A 578 26.82 -18.54 11.17
N ALA A 579 26.17 -18.71 12.32
CA ALA A 579 26.42 -19.82 13.24
C ALA A 579 25.41 -20.95 13.11
N HIS A 580 24.23 -20.70 12.52
CA HIS A 580 23.14 -21.68 12.47
C HIS A 580 22.60 -21.84 11.05
N PHE A 581 22.61 -23.08 10.54
CA PHE A 581 21.96 -23.44 9.28
C PHE A 581 20.62 -24.12 9.60
N ILE A 582 19.54 -23.59 9.03
CA ILE A 582 18.19 -24.14 9.22
C ILE A 582 17.80 -24.85 7.92
N ALA A 583 17.62 -26.16 7.97
CA ALA A 583 17.23 -26.98 6.83
C ALA A 583 15.80 -27.51 7.00
N ASN A 584 15.02 -27.47 5.92
CA ASN A 584 13.69 -28.08 5.89
C ASN A 584 13.84 -29.60 5.72
N LEU A 585 13.17 -30.35 6.59
CA LEU A 585 12.98 -31.79 6.43
C LEU A 585 11.83 -32.02 5.44
N THR A 586 12.13 -31.98 4.15
CA THR A 586 11.28 -32.67 3.20
C THR A 586 11.56 -34.17 3.39
N PRO A 587 10.57 -35.05 3.61
CA PRO A 587 10.82 -36.48 3.69
C PRO A 587 11.27 -36.94 2.30
N VAL A 588 12.58 -37.04 2.11
CA VAL A 588 13.17 -37.67 0.94
C VAL A 588 14.08 -38.75 1.49
N ASP A 589 13.68 -40.00 1.31
CA ASP A 589 14.34 -41.21 1.80
C ASP A 589 15.87 -41.12 1.79
N GLY A 590 16.47 -40.69 2.91
CA GLY A 590 17.85 -40.89 3.41
C GLY A 590 19.07 -40.90 2.47
N ARG A 591 18.94 -40.63 1.17
CA ARG A 591 19.94 -40.89 0.10
C ARG A 591 19.91 -39.88 -1.05
N ARG A 592 19.06 -38.86 -0.99
CA ARG A 592 18.80 -37.95 -2.13
C ARG A 592 19.17 -36.52 -1.78
N PHE A 593 19.85 -35.85 -2.70
CA PHE A 593 20.34 -34.49 -2.51
C PHE A 593 19.81 -33.56 -3.59
N ASP A 594 19.27 -32.43 -3.14
CA ASP A 594 18.64 -31.44 -4.00
C ASP A 594 19.69 -30.45 -4.52
N THR A 595 20.39 -30.81 -5.59
CA THR A 595 21.25 -29.89 -6.35
C THR A 595 20.41 -29.16 -7.39
N ASN A 596 19.50 -28.30 -6.95
CA ASN A 596 18.63 -27.57 -7.88
C ASN A 596 19.45 -26.63 -8.78
N LEU A 597 19.73 -27.07 -10.00
CA LEU A 597 20.29 -26.25 -11.07
C LEU A 597 19.22 -25.25 -11.54
N PRO A 598 19.47 -23.93 -11.52
CA PRO A 598 18.44 -22.94 -11.80
C PRO A 598 18.04 -22.95 -13.28
N GLY A 599 16.77 -23.23 -13.54
CA GLY A 599 16.09 -22.95 -14.81
C GLY A 599 15.58 -24.21 -15.52
N SER A 600 14.35 -24.16 -16.04
CA SER A 600 13.87 -25.17 -16.97
C SER A 600 14.74 -25.13 -18.23
N ILE A 601 15.53 -26.17 -18.47
CA ILE A 601 16.36 -26.28 -19.67
C ILE A 601 15.54 -26.97 -20.75
N THR A 602 15.58 -26.44 -21.95
CA THR A 602 14.90 -27.03 -23.10
C THR A 602 15.95 -27.29 -24.15
N VAL A 603 16.14 -28.56 -24.52
CA VAL A 603 17.10 -28.97 -25.55
C VAL A 603 16.30 -29.41 -26.77
N ALA A 604 16.36 -28.60 -27.84
CA ALA A 604 15.80 -28.95 -29.14
C ALA A 604 16.68 -30.00 -29.83
N SER A 605 16.09 -30.80 -30.71
CA SER A 605 16.78 -31.87 -31.46
C SER A 605 18.13 -31.46 -32.06
N GLY A 606 19.13 -32.33 -31.91
CA GLY A 606 20.53 -32.06 -32.26
C GLY A 606 21.25 -31.07 -31.34
N GLY A 607 20.57 -30.54 -30.32
CA GLY A 607 21.11 -29.60 -29.34
C GLY A 607 21.91 -30.27 -28.23
N LEU A 608 22.85 -29.50 -27.66
CA LEU A 608 23.65 -29.88 -26.50
C LEU A 608 23.62 -28.74 -25.48
N SER A 609 23.38 -29.07 -24.22
CA SER A 609 23.41 -28.12 -23.10
C SER A 609 24.31 -28.66 -21.99
N TRP A 610 25.17 -27.79 -21.45
CA TRP A 610 26.08 -28.12 -20.34
C TRP A 610 25.66 -27.41 -19.06
N PHE A 611 25.88 -28.07 -17.93
CA PHE A 611 25.54 -27.63 -16.60
C PHE A 611 26.75 -27.86 -15.70
N LEU A 612 27.05 -26.90 -14.83
CA LEU A 612 28.08 -27.12 -13.82
C LEU A 612 27.50 -28.07 -12.77
N ALA A 613 28.02 -29.30 -12.69
CA ALA A 613 27.61 -30.26 -11.68
C ALA A 613 28.19 -29.88 -10.31
N GLY A 614 29.41 -29.33 -10.23
CA GLY A 614 30.13 -28.98 -8.98
C GLY A 614 31.01 -30.14 -8.46
N ASP A 615 31.81 -29.98 -7.40
CA ASP A 615 32.68 -31.09 -6.92
C ASP A 615 31.87 -32.15 -6.14
N PHE A 616 31.11 -32.97 -6.86
CA PHE A 616 30.27 -34.05 -6.31
C PHE A 616 30.84 -35.42 -6.66
N ALA A 617 30.60 -36.39 -5.77
CA ALA A 617 30.88 -37.79 -6.02
C ALA A 617 29.61 -38.66 -6.08
N PRO A 618 28.75 -38.50 -7.10
CA PRO A 618 27.44 -39.16 -7.20
C PRO A 618 27.51 -40.61 -7.68
N ASP A 619 26.50 -41.40 -7.28
CA ASP A 619 26.19 -42.74 -7.79
C ASP A 619 25.26 -42.70 -9.02
N GLY A 620 24.56 -41.58 -9.24
CA GLY A 620 23.66 -41.35 -10.36
C GLY A 620 23.05 -39.95 -10.38
N VAL A 621 22.11 -39.73 -11.31
CA VAL A 621 21.37 -38.48 -11.47
C VAL A 621 19.90 -38.79 -11.66
N GLU A 622 19.06 -38.08 -10.93
CA GLU A 622 17.61 -38.12 -11.05
C GLU A 622 17.13 -36.84 -11.75
N MET A 623 16.29 -36.96 -12.78
CA MET A 623 15.90 -35.82 -13.60
C MET A 623 14.37 -35.73 -13.73
N LEU A 624 13.86 -34.50 -13.60
CA LEU A 624 12.48 -34.18 -13.88
C LEU A 624 12.33 -33.71 -15.32
N THR A 625 12.04 -34.65 -16.22
CA THR A 625 12.04 -34.38 -17.67
C THR A 625 10.66 -34.53 -18.31
N THR A 626 10.43 -33.81 -19.40
CA THR A 626 9.18 -33.83 -20.18
C THR A 626 9.51 -33.63 -21.65
N LEU A 627 8.95 -34.47 -22.52
CA LEU A 627 9.05 -34.30 -23.97
C LEU A 627 7.95 -33.35 -24.46
N LYS A 628 8.33 -32.31 -25.22
CA LYS A 628 7.44 -31.30 -25.79
C LYS A 628 7.40 -31.42 -27.31
N GLY A 629 6.19 -31.37 -27.87
CA GLY A 629 5.97 -31.29 -29.32
C GLY A 629 6.21 -32.59 -30.10
N VAL A 630 6.63 -33.69 -29.45
CA VAL A 630 6.94 -34.98 -30.10
C VAL A 630 6.56 -36.15 -29.23
N ARG A 631 6.21 -37.30 -29.84
CA ARG A 631 5.85 -38.56 -29.17
C ARG A 631 6.63 -39.78 -29.69
N PRO A 632 7.91 -39.94 -29.31
CA PRO A 632 8.69 -41.12 -29.67
C PRO A 632 8.11 -42.38 -29.02
N ALA A 633 8.34 -43.56 -29.60
CA ALA A 633 7.90 -44.82 -29.00
C ALA A 633 8.62 -45.04 -27.65
N THR A 634 7.91 -45.56 -26.65
CA THR A 634 8.51 -45.85 -25.33
C THR A 634 9.77 -46.71 -25.48
N GLY A 635 10.85 -46.34 -24.80
CA GLY A 635 12.16 -46.99 -24.89
C GLY A 635 13.10 -46.44 -25.98
N THR A 636 12.60 -45.56 -26.86
CA THR A 636 13.43 -44.85 -27.87
C THR A 636 14.40 -43.92 -27.15
N VAL A 637 15.70 -44.03 -27.42
CA VAL A 637 16.70 -43.08 -26.90
C VAL A 637 16.49 -41.73 -27.59
N VAL A 638 16.16 -40.70 -26.83
CA VAL A 638 15.84 -39.35 -27.33
C VAL A 638 16.91 -38.32 -26.97
N ALA A 639 17.71 -38.62 -25.95
CA ALA A 639 18.85 -37.81 -25.55
C ALA A 639 19.88 -38.68 -24.84
N GLU A 640 21.04 -38.10 -24.56
CA GLU A 640 22.13 -38.72 -23.83
C GLU A 640 22.63 -37.78 -22.75
N LEU A 641 22.89 -38.34 -21.57
CA LEU A 641 23.55 -37.67 -20.47
C LEU A 641 25.06 -37.90 -20.56
N LEU A 642 25.83 -36.82 -20.44
CA LEU A 642 27.28 -36.79 -20.43
C LEU A 642 27.74 -36.20 -19.09
N GLY A 643 28.83 -36.71 -18.53
CA GLY A 643 29.54 -36.14 -17.40
C GLY A 643 30.94 -35.73 -17.81
N LEU A 644 31.52 -34.73 -17.16
CA LEU A 644 32.92 -34.33 -17.32
C LEU A 644 33.53 -34.16 -15.92
N THR A 645 34.61 -34.88 -15.63
CA THR A 645 35.32 -34.78 -14.35
C THR A 645 36.27 -33.58 -14.34
N ALA A 646 36.80 -33.25 -13.16
CA ALA A 646 37.85 -32.23 -13.00
C ALA A 646 39.12 -32.53 -13.84
N SER A 647 39.41 -33.81 -14.12
CA SER A 647 40.55 -34.24 -14.96
C SER A 647 40.26 -34.14 -16.46
N GLY A 648 39.04 -33.75 -16.85
CA GLY A 648 38.60 -33.70 -18.24
C GLY A 648 38.14 -35.04 -18.81
N GLU A 649 37.97 -36.07 -17.96
CA GLU A 649 37.43 -37.36 -18.36
C GLU A 649 35.93 -37.25 -18.63
N VAL A 650 35.48 -37.80 -19.76
CA VAL A 650 34.06 -37.82 -20.14
C VAL A 650 33.43 -39.11 -19.65
N ILE A 651 32.31 -38.99 -18.93
CA ILE A 651 31.55 -40.11 -18.34
C ILE A 651 30.22 -40.23 -19.10
N GLY A 652 29.86 -41.44 -19.52
CA GLY A 652 28.72 -41.69 -20.39
C GLY A 652 29.13 -41.93 -21.87
N PRO A 653 28.19 -41.83 -22.84
CA PRO A 653 26.82 -41.36 -22.71
C PRO A 653 25.89 -42.35 -21.99
N PHE A 654 25.04 -41.84 -21.11
CA PHE A 654 23.92 -42.61 -20.56
C PHE A 654 22.64 -42.29 -21.36
N PRO A 655 21.95 -43.30 -21.90
CA PRO A 655 20.77 -43.07 -22.73
C PRO A 655 19.61 -42.53 -21.90
N ILE A 656 18.94 -41.50 -22.43
CA ILE A 656 17.67 -40.99 -21.92
C ILE A 656 16.58 -41.48 -22.88
N ARG A 657 15.69 -42.36 -22.41
CA ARG A 657 14.66 -43.00 -23.25
C ARG A 657 13.29 -42.41 -23.00
N ALA A 658 12.54 -42.26 -24.09
CA ALA A 658 11.16 -41.82 -24.06
C ALA A 658 10.32 -42.75 -23.17
N GLY A 659 9.67 -42.19 -22.14
CA GLY A 659 8.74 -42.94 -21.28
C GLY A 659 9.38 -43.85 -20.22
N GLU A 660 10.71 -43.91 -20.11
CA GLU A 660 11.45 -44.62 -19.05
C GLU A 660 12.21 -43.64 -18.15
N GLU A 661 13.12 -42.83 -18.70
CA GLU A 661 13.76 -41.71 -17.98
C GLU A 661 13.10 -40.37 -18.29
N THR A 662 12.17 -40.34 -19.26
CA THR A 662 11.35 -39.17 -19.54
C THR A 662 9.88 -39.36 -19.25
N GLY A 663 9.23 -38.28 -18.82
CA GLY A 663 7.77 -38.24 -18.75
C GLY A 663 7.13 -38.54 -20.12
N PRO A 664 5.90 -39.09 -20.13
CA PRO A 664 5.19 -39.36 -21.36
C PRO A 664 5.03 -38.07 -22.18
N ALA A 665 5.11 -38.23 -23.49
CA ALA A 665 5.15 -37.13 -24.42
C ALA A 665 3.89 -36.24 -24.38
N GLY A 666 4.13 -34.94 -24.20
CA GLY A 666 3.11 -33.91 -23.99
C GLY A 666 2.75 -33.69 -22.52
N GLY A 667 3.37 -34.41 -21.57
CA GLY A 667 2.76 -34.66 -20.28
C GLY A 667 3.06 -33.82 -19.07
N GLY A 668 2.02 -33.24 -18.49
CA GLY A 668 2.02 -32.91 -17.07
C GLY A 668 2.22 -34.19 -16.26
N ALA A 669 3.44 -34.39 -15.77
CA ALA A 669 3.71 -34.86 -14.43
C ALA A 669 2.69 -35.89 -13.83
N GLY A 670 2.89 -37.19 -14.07
CA GLY A 670 2.25 -38.31 -13.34
C GLY A 670 2.88 -39.65 -13.77
N ARG A 671 3.29 -40.61 -12.92
CA ARG A 671 2.93 -40.99 -11.53
C ARG A 671 4.16 -41.40 -10.69
N ARG A 672 4.10 -41.17 -9.37
CA ARG A 672 4.55 -42.09 -8.31
C ARG A 672 3.41 -42.24 -7.29
N VAL A 673 3.24 -43.43 -6.69
CA VAL A 673 2.28 -43.67 -5.60
C VAL A 673 3.02 -43.52 -4.27
N GLU A 674 2.50 -42.69 -3.38
CA GLU A 674 2.89 -42.67 -1.96
C GLU A 674 1.70 -43.10 -1.09
N TYR A 675 2.01 -43.87 -0.06
CA TYR A 675 1.07 -44.41 0.92
C TYR A 675 1.17 -43.60 2.21
N ASP A 676 0.05 -43.28 2.87
CA ASP A 676 0.13 -42.73 4.23
C ASP A 676 0.47 -43.83 5.27
N ARG A 677 0.67 -43.46 6.55
CA ARG A 677 1.02 -44.37 7.67
C ARG A 677 0.02 -45.54 7.91
N THR A 678 -1.10 -45.58 7.20
CA THR A 678 -2.13 -46.63 7.20
C THR A 678 -2.31 -47.32 5.84
N GLY A 679 -1.53 -46.98 4.80
CA GLY A 679 -1.54 -47.70 3.52
C GLY A 679 -2.55 -47.21 2.47
N THR A 680 -3.03 -45.96 2.54
CA THR A 680 -3.97 -45.42 1.53
C THR A 680 -3.35 -44.28 0.69
N ALA A 681 -3.55 -44.29 -0.62
CA ALA A 681 -2.90 -43.38 -1.59
C ALA A 681 -3.64 -42.03 -1.81
N LYS A 682 -2.90 -40.93 -2.08
CA LYS A 682 -3.42 -39.61 -2.51
C LYS A 682 -2.82 -39.16 -3.87
N PRO A 683 -3.53 -38.38 -4.72
CA PRO A 683 -3.06 -38.05 -6.09
C PRO A 683 -2.48 -36.63 -6.28
N GLY A 684 -1.31 -36.54 -6.96
CA GLY A 684 -0.87 -35.41 -7.81
C GLY A 684 0.62 -35.04 -7.74
N VAL A 685 1.54 -35.70 -8.49
CA VAL A 685 2.98 -35.31 -8.61
C VAL A 685 3.63 -35.83 -9.93
N ALA A 686 4.76 -35.21 -10.32
CA ALA A 686 5.56 -35.32 -11.55
C ALA A 686 6.38 -36.61 -11.81
N TYR A 687 6.88 -36.76 -13.06
CA TYR A 687 7.64 -37.92 -13.54
C TYR A 687 9.14 -37.73 -13.31
N LEU A 688 9.75 -38.71 -12.65
CA LEU A 688 11.11 -38.65 -12.11
C LEU A 688 11.87 -39.87 -12.64
N GLY A 689 12.82 -39.63 -13.55
CA GLY A 689 13.66 -40.69 -14.13
C GLY A 689 15.04 -40.69 -13.48
N GLU A 690 15.51 -41.84 -13.03
CA GLU A 690 16.83 -42.00 -12.39
C GLU A 690 17.80 -42.70 -13.34
N ILE A 691 18.95 -42.07 -13.58
CA ILE A 691 20.07 -42.60 -14.36
C ILE A 691 21.22 -42.90 -13.42
N GLY A 692 21.44 -44.18 -13.12
CA GLY A 692 22.61 -44.63 -12.37
C GLY A 692 23.87 -44.57 -13.23
N PHE A 693 25.00 -44.18 -12.64
CA PHE A 693 26.30 -44.19 -13.30
C PHE A 693 26.99 -45.57 -13.25
N GLY A 694 26.38 -46.56 -12.58
CA GLY A 694 26.90 -47.93 -12.44
C GLY A 694 28.02 -48.08 -11.40
N SER A 695 28.75 -47.00 -11.12
CA SER A 695 29.72 -46.86 -10.03
C SER A 695 29.79 -45.40 -9.59
N ARG A 696 30.25 -45.15 -8.37
CA ARG A 696 30.44 -43.79 -7.86
C ARG A 696 31.44 -43.04 -8.74
N VAL A 697 31.02 -41.91 -9.29
CA VAL A 697 31.87 -41.01 -10.06
C VAL A 697 32.60 -40.09 -9.08
N ALA A 698 33.92 -39.95 -9.16
CA ALA A 698 34.66 -38.94 -8.40
C ALA A 698 34.75 -37.62 -9.17
N ASP A 699 34.64 -36.49 -8.47
CA ASP A 699 34.95 -35.14 -8.99
C ASP A 699 34.19 -34.74 -10.27
N LEU A 700 32.89 -35.04 -10.36
CA LEU A 700 32.04 -34.74 -11.52
C LEU A 700 31.77 -33.23 -11.65
N GLN A 701 32.54 -32.48 -12.44
CA GLN A 701 32.41 -31.02 -12.51
C GLN A 701 31.33 -30.50 -13.45
N VAL A 702 31.04 -31.20 -14.56
CA VAL A 702 30.10 -30.74 -15.57
C VAL A 702 29.18 -31.89 -15.99
N LEU A 703 27.89 -31.60 -16.14
CA LEU A 703 26.89 -32.51 -16.72
C LEU A 703 26.43 -31.93 -18.06
N GLY A 704 26.37 -32.73 -19.11
CA GLY A 704 25.88 -32.34 -20.42
C GLY A 704 24.68 -33.18 -20.84
N ILE A 705 23.71 -32.57 -21.52
CA ILE A 705 22.60 -33.29 -22.12
C ILE A 705 22.56 -33.00 -23.61
N ARG A 706 22.72 -34.06 -24.38
CA ARG A 706 22.70 -34.06 -25.84
C ARG A 706 21.41 -34.69 -26.33
N SER A 707 20.52 -33.91 -26.94
CA SER A 707 19.37 -34.49 -27.64
C SER A 707 19.81 -35.15 -28.94
N LEU A 708 19.19 -36.26 -29.30
CA LEU A 708 19.48 -36.99 -30.54
C LEU A 708 18.42 -36.69 -31.61
N ASP A 709 18.75 -36.92 -32.89
CA ASP A 709 17.83 -36.71 -34.02
C ASP A 709 16.55 -37.56 -33.92
N SER A 710 16.61 -38.67 -33.18
CA SER A 710 15.46 -39.52 -32.81
C SER A 710 14.38 -38.79 -32.00
N LEU A 711 14.70 -37.61 -31.44
CA LEU A 711 13.74 -36.71 -30.82
C LEU A 711 12.79 -36.06 -31.84
N GLY A 712 13.14 -35.96 -33.13
CA GLY A 712 12.32 -35.31 -34.17
C GLY A 712 12.35 -33.78 -34.08
N GLU A 713 11.29 -33.06 -34.48
CA GLU A 713 11.20 -31.58 -34.36
C GLU A 713 10.85 -31.09 -32.93
N GLY A 714 11.01 -31.97 -31.93
CA GLY A 714 10.59 -31.72 -30.56
C GLY A 714 11.69 -31.24 -29.64
N GLU A 715 11.31 -31.04 -28.39
CA GLU A 715 12.21 -30.55 -27.35
C GLU A 715 12.14 -31.45 -26.10
N LEU A 716 13.30 -31.72 -25.51
CA LEU A 716 13.41 -32.29 -24.17
C LEU A 716 13.47 -31.13 -23.16
N ALA A 717 12.42 -30.99 -22.35
CA ALA A 717 12.40 -30.05 -21.24
C ALA A 717 12.82 -30.73 -19.94
N ILE A 718 13.70 -30.09 -19.19
CA ILE A 718 14.27 -30.58 -17.94
C ILE A 718 14.05 -29.51 -16.90
N THR A 719 13.30 -29.85 -15.87
CA THR A 719 12.79 -28.89 -14.88
C THR A 719 13.54 -28.97 -13.56
N ALA A 720 14.17 -30.11 -13.29
CA ALA A 720 15.06 -30.34 -12.16
C ALA A 720 16.05 -31.47 -12.48
N ILE A 721 17.23 -31.43 -11.88
CA ILE A 721 18.27 -32.45 -11.93
C ILE A 721 18.80 -32.60 -10.51
N ASN A 722 18.69 -33.78 -9.93
CA ASN A 722 19.16 -34.13 -8.58
C ASN A 722 20.32 -35.11 -8.70
N MET A 723 21.37 -34.93 -7.91
CA MET A 723 22.44 -35.92 -7.80
C MET A 723 22.04 -37.01 -6.78
N VAL A 724 22.20 -38.28 -7.16
CA VAL A 724 21.91 -39.44 -6.32
C VAL A 724 23.21 -40.04 -5.79
N GLY A 725 23.27 -40.33 -4.50
CA GLY A 725 24.42 -40.98 -3.84
C GLY A 725 24.73 -40.35 -2.49
N ASP A 726 25.63 -40.95 -1.69
CA ASP A 726 26.01 -40.44 -0.35
C ASP A 726 26.92 -39.19 -0.46
N GLY A 727 26.34 -38.04 -0.80
CA GLY A 727 27.10 -36.85 -1.19
C GLY A 727 26.42 -35.50 -0.98
N PHE A 728 25.96 -35.23 0.24
CA PHE A 728 25.82 -33.86 0.77
C PHE A 728 26.06 -33.93 2.28
N ARG A 729 27.34 -34.08 2.64
CA ARG A 729 27.82 -33.34 3.81
C ARG A 729 28.18 -31.94 3.31
N ALA A 730 27.16 -31.14 2.97
CA ALA A 730 27.35 -29.71 2.88
C ALA A 730 27.63 -29.25 4.30
N VAL A 731 28.90 -28.88 4.55
CA VAL A 731 29.51 -28.85 5.87
C VAL A 731 29.65 -30.29 6.41
N GLU A 732 30.76 -30.67 7.07
CA GLU A 732 30.57 -31.68 8.12
C GLU A 732 29.55 -31.06 9.04
N PRO A 733 28.27 -31.50 9.04
CA PRO A 733 27.26 -30.78 9.79
C PRO A 733 27.81 -30.72 11.21
N GLY A 734 28.09 -29.50 11.68
CA GLY A 734 28.38 -29.35 13.08
C GLY A 734 27.16 -29.85 13.85
N PRO A 735 27.30 -30.05 15.16
CA PRO A 735 26.31 -30.76 15.94
C PRO A 735 24.90 -30.25 15.66
N VAL A 736 23.97 -31.17 15.44
CA VAL A 736 22.55 -30.85 15.36
C VAL A 736 22.15 -30.31 16.73
N ILE A 737 21.70 -29.06 16.78
CA ILE A 737 21.26 -28.43 18.03
C ILE A 737 19.74 -28.48 18.19
N TYR A 738 19.00 -28.71 17.10
CA TYR A 738 17.55 -28.87 17.12
C TYR A 738 17.06 -29.73 15.96
N GLN A 739 16.04 -30.56 16.18
CA GLN A 739 15.35 -31.30 15.14
C GLN A 739 13.90 -31.57 15.55
N ASP A 740 12.96 -31.34 14.61
CA ASP A 740 11.56 -31.75 14.73
C ASP A 740 11.09 -32.49 13.46
N ALA A 741 9.77 -32.58 13.23
CA ALA A 741 9.21 -33.24 12.07
C ALA A 741 9.34 -32.43 10.76
N GLY A 742 9.66 -31.15 10.83
CA GLY A 742 9.73 -30.23 9.69
C GLY A 742 11.11 -29.58 9.48
N TYR A 743 11.97 -29.52 10.50
CA TYR A 743 13.21 -28.74 10.48
C TYR A 743 14.36 -29.43 11.22
N VAL A 744 15.59 -29.21 10.71
CA VAL A 744 16.85 -29.50 11.42
C VAL A 744 17.68 -28.23 11.48
N VAL A 745 18.28 -27.96 12.64
CA VAL A 745 19.25 -26.87 12.80
C VAL A 745 20.64 -27.43 13.09
N TYR A 746 21.59 -27.05 12.24
CA TYR A 746 23.00 -27.40 12.37
C TYR A 746 23.79 -26.20 12.88
N ARG A 747 24.75 -26.47 13.78
CA ARG A 747 25.73 -25.46 14.23
C ARG A 747 26.91 -25.39 13.27
N ASN A 748 27.34 -24.19 12.91
CA ASN A 748 28.56 -23.95 12.13
C ASN A 748 29.76 -23.73 13.09
N PRO A 749 30.69 -24.69 13.21
CA PRO A 749 31.85 -24.52 14.08
C PRO A 749 32.88 -23.53 13.54
N GLY A 750 32.81 -23.18 12.24
CA GLY A 750 33.76 -22.30 11.56
C GLY A 750 33.33 -20.82 11.50
N VAL A 751 32.32 -20.41 12.26
CA VAL A 751 31.76 -19.04 12.21
C VAL A 751 32.79 -17.98 12.62
N TYR A 752 32.86 -16.88 11.87
CA TYR A 752 33.66 -15.71 12.23
C TYR A 752 32.82 -14.67 13.00
N PRO A 753 33.44 -13.85 13.88
CA PRO A 753 32.74 -12.76 14.53
C PRO A 753 32.26 -11.71 13.51
N ARG A 754 31.24 -10.92 13.89
CA ARG A 754 30.65 -9.88 13.03
C ARG A 754 31.67 -8.84 12.55
N ALA A 755 32.70 -8.57 13.35
CA ALA A 755 33.84 -7.77 12.95
C ALA A 755 35.14 -8.38 13.46
N TYR A 756 36.22 -8.31 12.68
CA TYR A 756 37.56 -8.73 13.08
C TYR A 756 38.64 -8.05 12.24
N VAL A 757 39.85 -7.99 12.77
CA VAL A 757 41.01 -7.39 12.09
C VAL A 757 41.85 -8.49 11.44
N ALA A 758 42.17 -8.30 10.16
CA ALA A 758 43.05 -9.15 9.39
C ALA A 758 44.34 -8.39 9.00
N GLY A 759 45.45 -9.11 8.89
CA GLY A 759 46.75 -8.53 8.57
C GLY A 759 47.21 -8.67 7.13
N GLY A 760 46.73 -9.71 6.45
CA GLY A 760 46.94 -9.93 5.03
C GLY A 760 45.86 -9.23 4.20
N VAL A 761 46.24 -8.77 3.02
CA VAL A 761 45.31 -8.23 2.02
C VAL A 761 45.59 -8.89 0.68
N ARG A 762 44.54 -9.41 0.03
CA ARG A 762 44.59 -9.85 -1.36
C ARG A 762 43.90 -8.81 -2.22
N LEU A 763 44.63 -8.19 -3.14
CA LEU A 763 44.04 -7.21 -4.05
C LEU A 763 43.37 -7.91 -5.23
N ALA A 764 42.10 -7.60 -5.45
CA ALA A 764 41.29 -8.11 -6.54
C ALA A 764 40.99 -7.02 -7.56
N GLU A 765 40.93 -7.40 -8.84
CA GLU A 765 40.60 -6.47 -9.94
C GLU A 765 39.11 -6.12 -10.01
N SER A 766 38.23 -6.95 -9.43
CA SER A 766 36.78 -6.79 -9.45
C SER A 766 36.10 -7.39 -8.22
N ALA A 767 34.83 -7.02 -8.00
CA ALA A 767 34.00 -7.59 -6.94
C ALA A 767 33.90 -9.12 -7.04
N SER A 768 33.63 -9.67 -8.23
CA SER A 768 33.55 -11.12 -8.43
C SER A 768 34.89 -11.83 -8.18
N ALA A 769 36.02 -11.20 -8.54
CA ALA A 769 37.35 -11.75 -8.23
C ALA A 769 37.62 -11.74 -6.71
N SER A 770 37.20 -10.68 -6.02
CA SER A 770 37.27 -10.58 -4.56
C SER A 770 36.42 -11.65 -3.86
N MET A 771 35.20 -11.93 -4.35
CA MET A 771 34.35 -13.02 -3.84
C MET A 771 34.98 -14.40 -4.05
N ARG A 772 35.53 -14.65 -5.24
CA ARG A 772 36.12 -15.95 -5.59
C ARG A 772 37.39 -16.27 -4.80
N ALA A 773 38.05 -15.29 -4.19
CA ALA A 773 39.16 -15.55 -3.28
C ALA A 773 38.77 -16.50 -2.12
N LEU A 774 37.51 -16.49 -1.69
CA LEU A 774 37.00 -17.40 -0.66
C LEU A 774 36.88 -18.86 -1.11
N LEU A 775 36.99 -19.13 -2.42
CA LEU A 775 36.95 -20.48 -2.98
C LEU A 775 38.34 -21.15 -2.96
N ASP A 776 39.42 -20.37 -2.85
CA ASP A 776 40.82 -20.83 -2.83
C ASP A 776 41.24 -21.30 -1.43
N ARG A 777 40.70 -22.44 -0.98
CA ARG A 777 40.87 -22.93 0.39
C ARG A 777 42.30 -23.35 0.76
N GLU A 778 43.14 -23.66 -0.22
CA GLU A 778 44.51 -24.10 0.01
C GLU A 778 45.44 -22.93 0.35
N ASN A 779 45.19 -21.76 -0.23
CA ASN A 779 46.11 -20.62 -0.13
C ASN A 779 45.48 -19.37 0.50
N PHE A 780 44.19 -19.40 0.86
CA PHE A 780 43.48 -18.23 1.39
C PHE A 780 42.79 -18.53 2.73
N SER A 781 43.15 -17.79 3.77
CA SER A 781 42.51 -17.86 5.09
C SER A 781 41.73 -16.58 5.38
N PRO A 782 40.38 -16.61 5.38
CA PRO A 782 39.56 -15.42 5.61
C PRO A 782 39.79 -14.78 6.99
N GLN A 783 40.26 -15.56 7.96
CA GLN A 783 40.61 -15.07 9.30
C GLN A 783 41.80 -14.09 9.27
N ASN A 784 42.76 -14.33 8.39
CA ASN A 784 44.03 -13.61 8.36
C ASN A 784 44.16 -12.68 7.15
N THR A 785 43.42 -12.95 6.08
CA THR A 785 43.55 -12.27 4.79
C THR A 785 42.20 -11.75 4.33
N ILE A 786 42.10 -10.45 3.98
CA ILE A 786 40.88 -9.86 3.40
C ILE A 786 41.11 -9.56 1.91
N ALA A 787 40.17 -9.97 1.06
CA ALA A 787 40.21 -9.65 -0.35
C ALA A 787 39.57 -8.27 -0.61
N LEU A 788 40.33 -7.27 -1.08
CA LEU A 788 39.85 -5.91 -1.33
C LEU A 788 39.81 -5.57 -2.83
N GLU A 789 38.84 -4.76 -3.24
CA GLU A 789 38.74 -4.26 -4.62
C GLU A 789 39.75 -3.13 -4.89
N SER A 790 40.79 -3.45 -5.66
CA SER A 790 41.91 -2.54 -5.95
C SER A 790 41.51 -1.20 -6.57
N SER A 791 40.44 -1.17 -7.36
CA SER A 791 39.92 0.02 -8.05
C SER A 791 39.23 1.02 -7.12
N THR A 792 38.87 0.60 -5.91
CA THR A 792 38.14 1.43 -4.93
C THR A 792 39.05 2.03 -3.85
N LEU A 793 40.30 1.58 -3.79
CA LEU A 793 41.29 2.05 -2.82
C LEU A 793 41.99 3.33 -3.30
N PRO A 794 42.20 4.33 -2.43
CA PRO A 794 43.09 5.45 -2.73
C PRO A 794 44.51 4.97 -3.03
N ASP A 795 45.22 5.64 -3.95
CA ASP A 795 46.59 5.26 -4.37
C ASP A 795 47.60 5.17 -3.21
N SER A 796 47.39 5.94 -2.15
CA SER A 796 48.23 5.89 -0.94
C SER A 796 48.03 4.58 -0.17
N LEU A 797 46.76 4.17 0.04
CA LEU A 797 46.42 2.95 0.76
C LEU A 797 46.73 1.72 -0.09
N ARG A 798 46.42 1.76 -1.39
CA ARG A 798 46.73 0.67 -2.33
C ARG A 798 48.21 0.30 -2.32
N ARG A 799 49.10 1.29 -2.49
CA ARG A 799 50.56 1.06 -2.45
C ARG A 799 51.04 0.54 -1.09
N LYS A 800 50.36 0.95 0.00
CA LYS A 800 50.68 0.50 1.35
C LYS A 800 50.37 -0.98 1.54
N VAL A 801 49.19 -1.43 1.09
CA VAL A 801 48.75 -2.82 1.25
C VAL A 801 49.29 -3.77 0.17
N GLU A 802 49.72 -3.28 -1.00
CA GLU A 802 50.40 -4.08 -2.02
C GLU A 802 51.67 -4.77 -1.50
N GLY A 803 52.32 -4.19 -0.47
CA GLY A 803 53.49 -4.77 0.18
C GLY A 803 53.17 -5.78 1.30
N TRP A 804 51.91 -6.03 1.61
CA TRP A 804 51.52 -6.93 2.70
C TRP A 804 51.46 -8.38 2.22
N SER A 805 52.13 -9.29 2.93
CA SER A 805 52.01 -10.72 2.64
C SER A 805 50.60 -11.22 2.95
N GLU A 806 50.04 -12.05 2.08
CA GLU A 806 48.76 -12.73 2.35
C GLU A 806 48.84 -13.65 3.57
N GLN A 807 50.04 -14.13 3.93
CA GLN A 807 50.29 -14.96 5.11
C GLN A 807 50.55 -14.16 6.39
N ARG A 808 50.41 -12.84 6.36
CA ARG A 808 50.58 -11.99 7.54
C ARG A 808 49.46 -12.25 8.54
N VAL A 809 49.80 -12.87 9.67
CA VAL A 809 48.86 -13.13 10.77
C VAL A 809 48.99 -12.01 11.80
N ILE A 810 47.94 -11.20 11.96
CA ILE A 810 47.83 -10.21 13.04
C ILE A 810 46.83 -10.73 14.06
N ARG A 811 47.11 -10.51 15.36
CA ARG A 811 46.13 -10.66 16.43
C ARG A 811 45.48 -9.31 16.67
N GLY A 812 44.24 -9.14 16.23
CA GLY A 812 43.41 -8.00 16.59
C GLY A 812 42.00 -8.44 16.96
N GLN A 813 41.39 -7.76 17.92
CA GLN A 813 40.03 -8.03 18.36
C GLN A 813 39.15 -6.82 18.08
N ALA A 814 37.92 -7.09 17.65
CA ALA A 814 36.88 -6.07 17.54
C ALA A 814 35.71 -6.49 18.44
N THR A 815 35.40 -5.66 19.42
CA THR A 815 34.29 -5.89 20.37
C THR A 815 33.20 -4.86 20.13
N PRO A 816 31.92 -5.27 20.00
CA PRO A 816 30.84 -4.33 19.76
C PRO A 816 30.61 -3.45 21.00
N LEU A 817 30.61 -2.13 20.81
CA LEU A 817 30.23 -1.14 21.83
C LEU A 817 28.74 -0.82 21.78
N SER A 818 28.21 -0.67 20.56
CA SER A 818 26.78 -0.46 20.32
C SER A 818 26.40 -1.04 18.96
N VAL A 819 25.28 -1.77 18.92
CA VAL A 819 24.72 -2.34 17.68
C VAL A 819 23.32 -1.78 17.51
N GLY A 820 23.11 -0.95 16.49
CA GLY A 820 21.85 -0.28 16.21
C GLY A 820 21.48 -0.31 14.73
N GLU A 821 20.24 0.06 14.43
CA GLU A 821 19.74 0.13 13.06
C GLU A 821 20.31 1.35 12.34
N GLY A 822 21.37 1.14 11.55
CA GLY A 822 22.06 2.20 10.82
C GLY A 822 23.15 2.93 11.60
N THR A 823 23.44 2.52 12.84
CA THR A 823 24.61 2.97 13.59
C THR A 823 25.22 1.81 14.36
N GLU A 824 26.51 1.55 14.17
CA GLU A 824 27.25 0.52 14.93
C GLU A 824 28.62 1.06 15.34
N ALA A 825 29.09 0.68 16.52
CA ALA A 825 30.40 1.09 17.02
C ALA A 825 31.15 -0.12 17.58
N TYR A 826 32.44 -0.17 17.33
CA TYR A 826 33.32 -1.26 17.74
C TYR A 826 34.57 -0.69 18.43
N GLN A 827 34.94 -1.30 19.56
CA GLN A 827 36.25 -1.12 20.14
C GLN A 827 37.21 -2.10 19.47
N VAL A 828 38.20 -1.57 18.78
CA VAL A 828 39.16 -2.34 18.00
C VAL A 828 40.53 -2.23 18.64
N GLU A 829 41.13 -3.36 18.97
CA GLU A 829 42.51 -3.46 19.43
C GLU A 829 43.32 -4.15 18.33
N ALA A 830 44.19 -3.39 17.69
CA ALA A 830 45.05 -3.85 16.61
C ALA A 830 46.52 -3.79 17.06
N MET A 831 47.16 -4.96 17.18
CA MET A 831 48.57 -5.05 17.60
C MET A 831 49.54 -4.52 16.53
N GLU A 832 49.09 -4.45 15.28
CA GLU A 832 49.79 -3.86 14.15
C GLU A 832 48.75 -3.26 13.21
N GLU A 833 49.18 -2.40 12.28
CA GLU A 833 48.30 -1.89 11.24
C GLU A 833 47.67 -3.03 10.42
N GLY A 834 46.34 -2.98 10.25
CA GLY A 834 45.55 -4.03 9.60
C GLY A 834 44.29 -3.50 8.91
N VAL A 835 43.42 -4.41 8.54
CA VAL A 835 42.11 -4.10 7.95
C VAL A 835 41.03 -4.74 8.81
N LEU A 836 40.10 -3.93 9.30
CA LEU A 836 38.88 -4.40 9.98
C LEU A 836 37.87 -4.82 8.92
N LEU A 837 37.52 -6.09 8.88
CA LEU A 837 36.31 -6.55 8.20
C LEU A 837 35.12 -6.28 9.10
N TRP A 838 34.06 -5.73 8.52
CA TRP A 838 32.74 -5.69 9.11
C TRP A 838 31.79 -6.48 8.21
N SER A 839 31.19 -7.54 8.79
CA SER A 839 30.29 -8.48 8.14
C SER A 839 28.92 -7.84 7.88
N GLN A 840 28.93 -6.74 7.14
CA GLN A 840 27.80 -5.91 6.78
C GLN A 840 27.81 -5.76 5.27
N GLU A 841 26.63 -5.74 4.65
CA GLU A 841 26.53 -5.50 3.22
C GLU A 841 27.14 -4.15 2.81
N TYR A 842 27.95 -4.17 1.74
CA TYR A 842 28.50 -2.98 1.11
C TYR A 842 27.42 -2.21 0.33
N MET A 843 27.00 -1.08 0.88
CA MET A 843 25.96 -0.21 0.33
C MET A 843 26.36 1.27 0.35
N PRO A 844 25.99 2.06 -0.68
CA PRO A 844 26.15 3.51 -0.63
C PRO A 844 25.38 4.12 0.55
N GLY A 845 25.95 5.16 1.17
CA GLY A 845 25.33 5.89 2.29
C GLY A 845 25.97 5.62 3.66
N TRP A 846 26.78 4.57 3.78
CA TRP A 846 27.62 4.34 4.96
C TRP A 846 28.79 5.32 5.02
N SER A 847 29.09 5.75 6.24
CA SER A 847 30.28 6.51 6.60
C SER A 847 30.91 5.90 7.84
N ALA A 848 32.24 6.00 7.95
CA ALA A 848 33.00 5.48 9.09
C ALA A 848 33.89 6.56 9.70
N SER A 849 34.13 6.47 11.00
CA SER A 849 35.13 7.28 11.70
C SER A 849 35.98 6.41 12.63
N ILE A 850 37.23 6.81 12.85
CA ILE A 850 38.17 6.21 13.81
C ILE A 850 38.52 7.31 14.81
N ASP A 851 38.19 7.11 16.08
CA ASP A 851 38.39 8.09 17.16
C ASP A 851 37.80 9.47 16.81
N GLY A 852 36.62 9.47 16.16
CA GLY A 852 35.91 10.66 15.70
C GLY A 852 36.45 11.30 14.41
N LYS A 853 37.51 10.76 13.80
CA LYS A 853 38.05 11.24 12.53
C LYS A 853 37.50 10.43 11.35
N PRO A 854 36.97 11.06 10.29
CA PRO A 854 36.45 10.36 9.13
C PRO A 854 37.49 9.43 8.47
N THR A 855 37.05 8.23 8.08
CA THR A 855 37.88 7.25 7.35
C THR A 855 37.11 6.66 6.16
N GLY A 856 37.82 6.03 5.23
CA GLY A 856 37.22 5.38 4.07
C GLY A 856 36.65 4.00 4.40
N ILE A 857 35.55 3.65 3.72
CA ILE A 857 34.99 2.29 3.69
C ILE A 857 35.30 1.68 2.33
N TYR A 858 35.77 0.44 2.33
CA TYR A 858 36.19 -0.27 1.13
C TYR A 858 35.43 -1.59 0.98
N PRO A 859 35.05 -2.01 -0.24
CA PRO A 859 34.48 -3.32 -0.47
C PRO A 859 35.48 -4.43 -0.16
N ALA A 860 35.04 -5.40 0.63
CA ALA A 860 35.73 -6.62 0.99
C ALA A 860 34.93 -7.84 0.55
N PHE A 861 35.61 -8.88 0.06
CA PHE A 861 34.98 -10.09 -0.45
C PHE A 861 33.84 -9.81 -1.47
N GLY A 862 33.98 -8.71 -2.22
CA GLY A 862 33.03 -8.18 -3.21
C GLY A 862 31.67 -7.69 -2.68
N ALA A 863 31.23 -8.10 -1.50
CA ALA A 863 29.90 -7.78 -0.94
C ALA A 863 29.91 -7.20 0.48
N LEU A 864 31.02 -7.26 1.20
CA LEU A 864 31.15 -6.81 2.59
C LEU A 864 31.94 -5.50 2.70
N GLN A 865 31.98 -4.92 3.90
CA GLN A 865 32.65 -3.64 4.16
C GLN A 865 33.94 -3.84 4.95
N ALA A 866 34.95 -3.02 4.68
CA ALA A 866 36.19 -3.00 5.42
C ALA A 866 36.72 -1.59 5.64
N VAL A 867 37.47 -1.41 6.73
CA VAL A 867 38.11 -0.15 7.12
C VAL A 867 39.58 -0.42 7.45
N TYR A 868 40.47 0.44 6.99
CA TYR A 868 41.87 0.40 7.39
C TYR A 868 42.02 0.85 8.86
N ILE A 869 42.72 0.07 9.68
CA ILE A 869 42.92 0.34 11.10
C ILE A 869 44.42 0.49 11.42
N PRO A 870 44.85 1.62 12.00
CA PRO A 870 46.20 1.78 12.53
C PRO A 870 46.48 0.86 13.72
N GLU A 871 47.76 0.71 14.07
CA GLU A 871 48.17 0.05 15.31
C GLU A 871 47.66 0.84 16.54
N GLY A 872 47.10 0.12 17.51
CA GLY A 872 46.62 0.67 18.78
C GLY A 872 45.19 0.26 19.12
N GLN A 873 44.65 0.93 20.14
CA GLN A 873 43.25 0.83 20.53
C GLN A 873 42.47 1.99 19.92
N HIS A 874 41.41 1.65 19.20
CA HIS A 874 40.61 2.60 18.44
C HIS A 874 39.13 2.35 18.63
N THR A 875 38.34 3.42 18.65
CA THR A 875 36.89 3.34 18.52
C THR A 875 36.51 3.58 17.07
N VAL A 876 35.90 2.58 16.44
CA VAL A 876 35.45 2.64 15.05
C VAL A 876 33.93 2.76 15.02
N GLU A 877 33.43 3.85 14.47
CA GLU A 877 31.99 4.13 14.40
C GLU A 877 31.51 4.13 12.95
N PHE A 878 30.43 3.43 12.68
CA PHE A 878 29.74 3.36 11.41
C PHE A 878 28.38 4.04 11.52
N SER A 879 28.05 4.91 10.56
CA SER A 879 26.73 5.53 10.48
C SER A 879 26.21 5.54 9.05
N TYR A 880 24.93 5.18 8.91
CA TYR A 880 24.22 5.15 7.65
C TYR A 880 23.38 6.42 7.48
N SER A 881 23.52 7.05 6.33
CA SER A 881 22.66 8.13 5.88
C SER A 881 22.02 7.75 4.55
N ALA A 882 20.76 8.14 4.37
CA ALA A 882 20.00 7.91 3.14
C ALA A 882 20.18 9.09 2.17
N PRO A 883 21.01 8.96 1.11
CA PRO A 883 21.36 10.13 0.28
C PRO A 883 20.15 10.77 -0.40
N GLY A 884 19.25 9.95 -0.97
CA GLY A 884 18.04 10.40 -1.66
C GLY A 884 16.89 10.85 -0.75
N LEU A 885 16.96 10.60 0.56
CA LEU A 885 15.85 10.90 1.47
C LEU A 885 15.64 12.41 1.64
N LEU A 886 16.72 13.17 1.90
CA LEU A 886 16.62 14.61 2.10
C LEU A 886 16.17 15.36 0.83
N PRO A 887 16.76 15.13 -0.36
CA PRO A 887 16.25 15.73 -1.60
C PRO A 887 14.82 15.32 -1.92
N GLY A 888 14.48 14.03 -1.71
CA GLY A 888 13.12 13.52 -1.93
C GLY A 888 12.10 14.21 -1.03
N MET A 889 12.43 14.36 0.26
CA MET A 889 11.62 15.10 1.23
C MET A 889 11.45 16.57 0.84
N LEU A 890 12.51 17.25 0.42
CA LEU A 890 12.45 18.64 -0.03
C LEU A 890 11.50 18.81 -1.23
N ILE A 891 11.61 17.93 -2.24
CA ILE A 891 10.74 17.95 -3.42
C ILE A 891 9.28 17.71 -3.02
N THR A 892 9.02 16.73 -2.14
CA THR A 892 7.68 16.45 -1.63
C THR A 892 7.09 17.65 -0.86
N ILE A 893 7.88 18.32 0.00
CA ILE A 893 7.43 19.52 0.73
C ILE A 893 7.10 20.66 -0.23
N LEU A 894 7.96 20.92 -1.22
CA LEU A 894 7.72 21.95 -2.24
C LEU A 894 6.45 21.63 -3.05
N ALA A 895 6.23 20.36 -3.42
CA ALA A 895 5.03 19.92 -4.11
C ALA A 895 3.76 20.11 -3.26
N LEU A 896 3.82 19.81 -1.95
CA LEU A 896 2.72 20.07 -1.00
C LEU A 896 2.39 21.56 -0.92
N ILE A 897 3.39 22.41 -0.76
CA ILE A 897 3.22 23.87 -0.67
C ILE A 897 2.63 24.41 -1.99
N ALA A 898 3.19 24.01 -3.13
CA ALA A 898 2.71 24.43 -4.45
C ALA A 898 1.27 23.98 -4.72
N GLY A 899 0.94 22.73 -4.38
CA GLY A 899 -0.41 22.18 -4.49
C GLY A 899 -1.42 22.93 -3.61
N ALA A 900 -1.09 23.16 -2.34
CA ALA A 900 -1.93 23.89 -1.40
C ALA A 900 -2.16 25.35 -1.85
N ALA A 901 -1.09 26.04 -2.28
CA ALA A 901 -1.18 27.39 -2.81
C ALA A 901 -2.05 27.45 -4.08
N ALA A 902 -1.89 26.51 -5.00
CA ALA A 902 -2.70 26.44 -6.23
C ALA A 902 -4.18 26.19 -5.93
N ILE A 903 -4.50 25.29 -4.99
CA ILE A 903 -5.87 25.04 -4.54
C ILE A 903 -6.47 26.30 -3.93
N LEU A 904 -5.73 26.97 -3.02
CA LEU A 904 -6.18 28.20 -2.37
C LEU A 904 -6.42 29.34 -3.38
N LEU A 905 -5.54 29.51 -4.36
CA LEU A 905 -5.67 30.52 -5.42
C LEU A 905 -6.87 30.27 -6.32
N LEU A 906 -7.08 29.02 -6.76
CA LEU A 906 -8.24 28.65 -7.59
C LEU A 906 -9.55 28.79 -6.82
N TRP A 907 -9.54 28.46 -5.53
CA TRP A 907 -10.68 28.66 -4.64
C TRP A 907 -11.01 30.14 -4.45
N ARG A 908 -10.02 31.00 -4.21
CA ARG A 908 -10.21 32.47 -4.12
C ARG A 908 -10.74 33.05 -5.43
N ARG A 909 -10.25 32.59 -6.58
CA ARG A 909 -10.75 33.03 -7.90
C ARG A 909 -12.21 32.64 -8.09
N ARG A 910 -12.61 31.41 -7.76
CA ARG A 910 -14.01 30.97 -7.85
C ARG A 910 -14.94 31.82 -6.97
N ARG A 911 -14.52 32.19 -5.76
CA ARG A 911 -15.30 33.11 -4.90
C ARG A 911 -15.40 34.53 -5.45
N ARG A 912 -14.39 35.02 -6.19
CA ARG A 912 -14.44 36.33 -6.87
C ARG A 912 -15.33 36.34 -8.12
N THR A 913 -15.53 35.21 -8.77
CA THR A 913 -16.33 35.07 -10.01
C THR A 913 -17.75 34.56 -9.77
N ALA A 914 -18.07 34.06 -8.58
CA ALA A 914 -19.47 33.91 -8.17
C ALA A 914 -20.11 35.31 -8.20
N PRO A 915 -21.37 35.46 -8.68
CA PRO A 915 -21.98 36.77 -8.80
C PRO A 915 -21.94 37.46 -7.44
N SER A 916 -21.08 38.46 -7.36
CA SER A 916 -21.15 39.46 -6.33
C SER A 916 -22.51 40.13 -6.49
N ILE A 917 -23.32 40.11 -5.44
CA ILE A 917 -24.12 41.28 -5.13
C ILE A 917 -23.09 42.42 -5.06
N GLU A 918 -23.06 43.30 -6.06
CA GLU A 918 -22.01 44.31 -6.22
C GLU A 918 -21.87 45.15 -4.94
N PRO A 919 -20.65 45.32 -4.42
CA PRO A 919 -20.24 46.55 -3.79
C PRO A 919 -19.31 47.24 -4.78
N GLY A 920 -19.78 48.33 -5.38
CA GLY A 920 -18.88 49.23 -6.09
C GLY A 920 -17.75 49.67 -5.16
N LEU A 921 -16.52 49.64 -5.65
CA LEU A 921 -15.51 50.70 -5.52
C LEU A 921 -14.11 50.18 -5.88
N SER A 922 -13.50 50.85 -6.87
CA SER A 922 -12.06 50.95 -7.04
C SER A 922 -11.56 52.19 -6.30
N GLY A 923 -10.65 52.02 -5.33
CA GLY A 923 -9.96 53.14 -4.67
C GLY A 923 -9.12 52.64 -3.49
N ARG A 924 -7.81 52.93 -3.51
CA ARG A 924 -6.87 52.66 -2.42
C ARG A 924 -7.03 53.71 -1.32
N GLY A 925 -6.86 53.29 -0.07
CA GLY A 925 -6.73 54.14 1.11
C GLY A 925 -8.05 54.27 1.86
N ASP A 926 -8.01 53.93 3.14
CA ASP A 926 -9.11 53.97 4.11
C ASP A 926 -10.15 52.85 4.01
N MET A 927 -10.29 52.10 5.11
CA MET A 927 -11.38 51.14 5.31
C MET A 927 -12.71 51.89 5.19
N PRO A 928 -13.66 51.46 4.34
CA PRO A 928 -14.98 52.02 4.37
C PRO A 928 -15.64 51.51 5.65
N THR A 929 -15.90 52.43 6.58
CA THR A 929 -17.17 52.44 7.30
C THR A 929 -18.23 52.16 6.25
N GLN A 930 -18.77 50.94 6.22
CA GLN A 930 -20.00 50.69 5.47
C GLN A 930 -20.96 51.76 5.95
N THR A 931 -21.44 52.60 5.03
CA THR A 931 -22.53 53.51 5.28
C THR A 931 -23.58 52.73 6.03
N ALA A 932 -23.75 53.06 7.30
CA ALA A 932 -24.97 52.78 8.03
C ALA A 932 -26.09 53.15 7.06
N GLN A 933 -26.84 52.16 6.59
CA GLN A 933 -28.22 52.46 6.25
C GLN A 933 -28.74 53.18 7.49
N GLU A 934 -29.27 54.39 7.31
CA GLU A 934 -29.97 55.11 8.37
C GLU A 934 -31.14 54.21 8.83
N ARG A 935 -30.83 53.25 9.71
CA ARG A 935 -31.79 52.66 10.61
C ARG A 935 -32.31 53.84 11.42
N PRO A 936 -33.63 54.01 11.60
CA PRO A 936 -34.12 54.92 12.62
C PRO A 936 -33.39 54.60 13.94
N PRO A 937 -33.06 55.58 14.78
CA PRO A 937 -32.31 55.33 16.00
C PRO A 937 -33.07 54.27 16.81
N ASP A 938 -32.54 53.05 16.84
CA ASP A 938 -33.00 52.05 17.77
C ASP A 938 -32.86 52.68 19.16
N PRO A 939 -33.87 52.56 20.04
CA PRO A 939 -33.69 52.96 21.43
C PRO A 939 -32.40 52.30 21.95
N ASP A 940 -31.61 53.04 22.74
CA ASP A 940 -30.33 52.55 23.25
C ASP A 940 -30.56 51.14 23.83
N PRO A 941 -29.94 50.09 23.29
CA PRO A 941 -30.20 48.72 23.75
C PRO A 941 -29.87 48.55 25.24
N LEU A 942 -29.02 49.43 25.78
CA LEU A 942 -28.70 49.49 27.19
C LEU A 942 -29.89 49.95 28.07
N ALA A 943 -30.89 50.62 27.50
CA ALA A 943 -32.13 50.98 28.20
C ALA A 943 -32.96 49.76 28.62
N GLY A 944 -32.75 48.60 27.97
CA GLY A 944 -33.30 47.31 28.37
C GLY A 944 -32.44 46.57 29.41
N GLY A 945 -31.42 47.21 29.97
CA GLY A 945 -30.49 46.63 30.93
C GLY A 945 -29.35 45.81 30.30
N LEU A 946 -28.43 45.33 31.16
CA LEU A 946 -27.27 44.53 30.77
C LEU A 946 -27.23 43.22 31.58
N SER A 947 -27.12 42.09 30.87
CA SER A 947 -26.82 40.78 31.47
C SER A 947 -25.37 40.46 31.22
N ILE A 948 -24.61 40.14 32.27
CA ILE A 948 -23.25 39.64 32.18
C ILE A 948 -23.24 38.20 32.66
N PHE A 949 -22.57 37.28 31.97
CA PHE A 949 -22.38 35.94 32.51
C PHE A 949 -20.98 35.39 32.34
N PHE A 950 -20.61 34.50 33.25
CA PHE A 950 -19.30 33.84 33.31
C PHE A 950 -19.47 32.32 33.35
N PRO A 951 -19.07 31.58 32.30
CA PRO A 951 -18.90 30.13 32.40
C PRO A 951 -17.68 29.83 33.26
N ALA A 952 -17.88 29.06 34.34
CA ALA A 952 -16.86 28.73 35.32
C ALA A 952 -16.77 27.21 35.55
N CYS A 953 -15.55 26.67 35.54
CA CYS A 953 -15.27 25.29 35.88
C CYS A 953 -13.88 25.17 36.52
N ASN A 954 -13.86 25.13 37.85
CA ASN A 954 -12.64 25.19 38.65
C ASN A 954 -11.85 26.51 38.53
N ASP A 955 -12.55 27.63 38.68
CA ASP A 955 -12.06 29.01 38.54
C ASP A 955 -12.11 29.79 39.87
N LYS A 956 -12.01 29.10 41.01
CA LYS A 956 -12.12 29.69 42.35
C LYS A 956 -11.21 30.90 42.58
N GLY A 957 -10.01 30.87 41.99
CA GLY A 957 -9.00 31.93 42.15
C GLY A 957 -9.22 33.19 41.32
N THR A 958 -10.19 33.19 40.40
CA THR A 958 -10.39 34.28 39.43
C THR A 958 -11.81 34.82 39.41
N ILE A 959 -12.83 34.00 39.72
CA ILE A 959 -14.24 34.37 39.52
C ILE A 959 -14.70 35.57 40.35
N GLU A 960 -14.26 35.69 41.61
CA GLU A 960 -14.63 36.81 42.50
C GLU A 960 -14.17 38.16 41.93
N GLY A 961 -12.89 38.27 41.56
CA GLY A 961 -12.36 39.51 40.98
C GLY A 961 -12.96 39.86 39.62
N LEU A 962 -13.38 38.86 38.83
CA LEU A 962 -14.07 39.09 37.55
C LEU A 962 -15.47 39.67 37.75
N VAL A 963 -16.22 39.13 38.72
CA VAL A 963 -17.56 39.61 39.07
C VAL A 963 -17.50 41.03 39.61
N GLU A 964 -16.56 41.33 40.52
CA GLU A 964 -16.36 42.67 41.07
C GLU A 964 -16.02 43.69 39.98
N ALA A 965 -15.05 43.38 39.12
CA ALA A 965 -14.62 44.26 38.03
C ALA A 965 -15.76 44.51 37.01
N ALA A 966 -16.53 43.46 36.69
CA ALA A 966 -17.67 43.57 35.78
C ALA A 966 -18.82 44.38 36.39
N ALA A 967 -19.12 44.20 37.69
CA ALA A 967 -20.10 44.98 38.41
C ALA A 967 -19.73 46.46 38.44
N GLU A 968 -18.45 46.77 38.70
CA GLU A 968 -17.93 48.13 38.72
C GLU A 968 -18.08 48.81 37.35
N VAL A 969 -17.59 48.19 36.28
CA VAL A 969 -17.64 48.82 34.94
C VAL A 969 -19.07 48.94 34.44
N ALA A 970 -19.90 47.91 34.62
CA ALA A 970 -21.30 47.94 34.17
C ALA A 970 -22.15 48.94 34.95
N GLY A 971 -21.91 49.06 36.27
CA GLY A 971 -22.61 49.99 37.15
C GLY A 971 -22.41 51.46 36.79
N ARG A 972 -21.33 51.81 36.06
CA ARG A 972 -21.10 53.17 35.53
C ARG A 972 -22.04 53.52 34.38
N HIS A 973 -22.62 52.51 33.71
CA HIS A 973 -23.42 52.70 32.50
C HIS A 973 -24.91 52.42 32.69
N THR A 974 -25.28 51.48 33.58
CA THR A 974 -26.69 51.17 33.86
C THR A 974 -26.90 50.72 35.30
N THR A 975 -28.07 51.05 35.86
CA THR A 975 -28.53 50.52 37.15
C THR A 975 -29.32 49.22 37.00
N ASP A 976 -29.77 48.89 35.78
CA ASP A 976 -30.49 47.66 35.46
C ASP A 976 -29.50 46.59 34.96
N LEU A 977 -28.86 45.92 35.91
CA LEU A 977 -27.77 44.96 35.70
C LEU A 977 -28.10 43.62 36.34
N GLU A 978 -27.78 42.53 35.66
CA GLU A 978 -27.68 41.19 36.25
C GLU A 978 -26.33 40.56 35.90
N ILE A 979 -25.74 39.83 36.84
CA ILE A 979 -24.52 39.05 36.66
C ILE A 979 -24.84 37.59 36.96
N ILE A 980 -24.51 36.68 36.04
CA ILE A 980 -24.85 35.26 36.14
C ILE A 980 -23.57 34.43 36.12
N ILE A 981 -23.33 33.66 37.18
CA ILE A 981 -22.22 32.71 37.25
C ILE A 981 -22.77 31.33 36.87
N ILE A 982 -22.21 30.70 35.83
CA ILE A 982 -22.58 29.35 35.41
C ILE A 982 -21.51 28.39 35.93
N ASP A 983 -21.79 27.73 37.05
CA ASP A 983 -20.90 26.72 37.62
C ASP A 983 -21.13 25.36 36.95
N ASP A 984 -20.21 24.99 36.05
CA ASP A 984 -20.30 23.77 35.23
C ASP A 984 -19.74 22.53 35.95
N GLY A 985 -20.25 22.27 37.15
CA GLY A 985 -19.88 21.13 37.98
C GLY A 985 -18.47 21.22 38.58
N SER A 986 -18.10 22.37 39.14
CA SER A 986 -16.78 22.57 39.75
C SER A 986 -16.54 21.70 40.98
N THR A 987 -15.27 21.40 41.24
CA THR A 987 -14.81 20.54 42.36
C THR A 987 -13.79 21.20 43.28
N ASP A 988 -13.36 22.43 42.96
CA ASP A 988 -12.30 23.16 43.66
C ASP A 988 -12.82 24.24 44.64
N GLY A 989 -14.13 24.31 44.85
CA GLY A 989 -14.81 25.32 45.67
C GLY A 989 -15.22 26.59 44.91
N THR A 990 -15.22 26.58 43.56
CA THR A 990 -15.79 27.67 42.74
C THR A 990 -17.27 27.89 43.05
N GLY A 991 -18.06 26.81 43.18
CA GLY A 991 -19.49 26.90 43.50
C GLY A 991 -19.78 27.61 44.82
N GLU A 992 -19.06 27.25 45.89
CA GLU A 992 -19.19 27.93 47.21
C GLU A 992 -18.88 29.44 47.13
N THR A 993 -17.91 29.81 46.28
CA THR A 993 -17.54 31.21 46.06
C THR A 993 -18.64 31.95 45.31
N ALA A 994 -19.22 31.31 44.29
CA ALA A 994 -20.34 31.86 43.54
C ALA A 994 -21.58 32.05 44.43
N ASP A 995 -21.91 31.06 45.27
CA ASP A 995 -23.03 31.14 46.23
C ASP A 995 -22.91 32.32 47.18
N ARG A 996 -21.69 32.54 47.72
CA ARG A 996 -21.41 33.71 48.57
C ARG A 996 -21.63 35.01 47.82
N LEU A 997 -21.10 35.14 46.60
CA LEU A 997 -21.27 36.35 45.79
C LEU A 997 -22.74 36.65 45.47
N SER A 998 -23.55 35.61 45.27
CA SER A 998 -24.99 35.74 45.05
C SER A 998 -25.76 36.12 46.32
N ALA A 999 -25.29 35.72 47.50
CA ALA A 999 -25.86 36.14 48.77
C ALA A 999 -25.49 37.58 49.14
N ASP A 1000 -24.32 38.05 48.71
CA ASP A 1000 -23.77 39.37 49.04
C ASP A 1000 -24.32 40.50 48.13
N ASP A 1001 -24.73 40.20 46.87
CA ASP A 1001 -25.30 41.16 45.92
C ASP A 1001 -26.51 40.55 45.18
N ASP A 1002 -27.70 41.13 45.38
CA ASP A 1002 -28.97 40.71 44.73
C ASP A 1002 -28.92 40.75 43.19
N LYS A 1003 -27.93 41.43 42.60
CA LYS A 1003 -27.71 41.46 41.14
C LYS A 1003 -26.97 40.22 40.62
N VAL A 1004 -26.34 39.45 41.51
CA VAL A 1004 -25.55 38.26 41.16
C VAL A 1004 -26.41 37.01 41.37
N ARG A 1005 -26.48 36.15 40.35
CA ARG A 1005 -27.19 34.87 40.38
C ARG A 1005 -26.26 33.75 39.96
N VAL A 1006 -26.44 32.57 40.55
CA VAL A 1006 -25.67 31.36 40.18
C VAL A 1006 -26.58 30.31 39.58
N ILE A 1007 -26.07 29.59 38.58
CA ILE A 1007 -26.68 28.39 38.01
C ILE A 1007 -25.65 27.26 38.14
N HIS A 1008 -25.98 26.22 38.89
CA HIS A 1008 -25.14 25.03 39.04
C HIS A 1008 -25.60 23.91 38.10
N HIS A 1009 -24.64 23.28 37.43
CA HIS A 1009 -24.85 22.00 36.78
C HIS A 1009 -24.46 20.85 37.72
N GLU A 1010 -25.29 19.78 37.76
CA GLU A 1010 -25.01 18.58 38.55
C GLU A 1010 -23.71 17.87 38.10
N GLU A 1011 -23.42 17.90 36.81
CA GLU A 1011 -22.22 17.35 36.19
C GLU A 1011 -21.70 18.31 35.12
N ASN A 1012 -20.40 18.22 34.80
CA ASN A 1012 -19.79 19.04 33.76
C ASN A 1012 -20.44 18.79 32.38
N ARG A 1013 -21.12 19.80 31.84
CA ARG A 1013 -21.78 19.78 30.52
C ARG A 1013 -20.87 20.28 29.39
N GLY A 1014 -19.66 20.71 29.72
CA GLY A 1014 -18.70 21.27 28.80
C GLY A 1014 -18.96 22.73 28.48
N TYR A 1015 -17.95 23.38 27.91
CA TYR A 1015 -17.96 24.82 27.65
C TYR A 1015 -19.20 25.30 26.86
N GLY A 1016 -19.63 24.57 25.83
CA GLY A 1016 -20.84 24.91 25.08
C GLY A 1016 -22.13 24.71 25.87
N GLY A 1017 -22.18 23.72 26.76
CA GLY A 1017 -23.29 23.54 27.70
C GLY A 1017 -23.42 24.71 28.68
N ALA A 1018 -22.30 25.21 29.19
CA ALA A 1018 -22.26 26.39 30.07
C ALA A 1018 -22.71 27.67 29.32
N LEU A 1019 -22.22 27.90 28.09
CA LEU A 1019 -22.64 29.06 27.29
C LEU A 1019 -24.13 29.05 26.98
N LYS A 1020 -24.72 27.89 26.62
CA LYS A 1020 -26.16 27.80 26.36
C LYS A 1020 -26.97 28.21 27.58
N SER A 1021 -26.58 27.71 28.76
CA SER A 1021 -27.27 28.02 30.02
C SER A 1021 -27.16 29.52 30.36
N GLY A 1022 -26.00 30.14 30.12
CA GLY A 1022 -25.82 31.59 30.29
C GLY A 1022 -26.66 32.42 29.31
N LEU A 1023 -26.67 32.06 28.03
CA LEU A 1023 -27.43 32.77 26.99
C LEU A 1023 -28.96 32.64 27.19
N GLU A 1024 -29.42 31.48 27.67
CA GLU A 1024 -30.82 31.23 28.02
C GLU A 1024 -31.25 32.02 29.26
N ALA A 1025 -30.40 32.05 30.30
CA ALA A 1025 -30.69 32.71 31.56
C ALA A 1025 -30.65 34.25 31.51
N ALA A 1026 -29.88 34.81 30.58
CA ALA A 1026 -29.75 36.26 30.40
C ALA A 1026 -31.09 36.90 30.00
N SER A 1027 -31.57 37.89 30.74
CA SER A 1027 -32.92 38.44 30.61
C SER A 1027 -32.97 39.87 30.06
N LYS A 1028 -31.83 40.58 30.05
CA LYS A 1028 -31.76 42.01 29.69
C LYS A 1028 -31.53 42.25 28.19
N GLY A 1029 -31.69 43.50 27.76
CA GLY A 1029 -31.60 43.94 26.36
C GLY A 1029 -30.22 43.74 25.72
N LEU A 1030 -29.15 43.85 26.51
CA LEU A 1030 -27.80 43.46 26.12
C LEU A 1030 -27.31 42.25 26.92
N VAL A 1031 -26.54 41.38 26.26
CA VAL A 1031 -25.91 40.20 26.85
C VAL A 1031 -24.41 40.24 26.57
N PHE A 1032 -23.61 40.24 27.62
CA PHE A 1032 -22.16 40.16 27.58
C PHE A 1032 -21.67 38.87 28.24
N TYR A 1033 -20.64 38.24 27.68
CA TYR A 1033 -19.98 37.12 28.34
C TYR A 1033 -18.47 37.11 28.10
N THR A 1034 -17.76 36.56 29.08
CA THR A 1034 -16.34 36.20 28.96
C THR A 1034 -15.96 35.05 29.89
N ASP A 1035 -14.82 34.40 29.62
CA ASP A 1035 -14.31 33.25 30.36
C ASP A 1035 -14.07 33.55 31.85
N GLY A 1036 -14.38 32.57 32.73
CA GLY A 1036 -14.15 32.65 34.17
C GLY A 1036 -12.67 32.54 34.61
N ASP A 1037 -11.75 32.25 33.70
CA ASP A 1037 -10.34 31.92 33.99
C ASP A 1037 -9.39 33.12 34.11
N GLY A 1038 -9.93 34.34 33.98
CA GLY A 1038 -9.20 35.59 34.14
C GLY A 1038 -8.28 35.95 32.97
N GLN A 1039 -8.47 35.35 31.80
CA GLN A 1039 -7.66 35.66 30.62
C GLN A 1039 -8.06 36.97 29.91
N TYR A 1040 -9.25 37.50 30.18
CA TYR A 1040 -9.70 38.82 29.74
C TYR A 1040 -9.95 39.73 30.93
N ASP A 1041 -9.81 41.03 30.70
CA ASP A 1041 -10.13 42.05 31.70
C ASP A 1041 -11.56 42.55 31.47
N PRO A 1042 -12.51 42.30 32.40
CA PRO A 1042 -13.88 42.79 32.27
C PRO A 1042 -13.98 44.31 32.12
N ALA A 1043 -12.98 45.08 32.58
CA ALA A 1043 -12.97 46.53 32.39
C ALA A 1043 -12.95 46.94 30.91
N GLU A 1044 -12.43 46.09 30.02
CA GLU A 1044 -12.46 46.32 28.57
C GLU A 1044 -13.87 46.19 27.95
N LEU A 1045 -14.89 45.82 28.73
CA LEU A 1045 -16.30 45.89 28.33
C LEU A 1045 -16.69 47.30 27.86
N GLU A 1046 -16.06 48.34 28.42
CA GLU A 1046 -16.27 49.74 28.00
C GLU A 1046 -16.04 49.91 26.49
N LEU A 1047 -15.02 49.26 25.93
CA LEU A 1047 -14.73 49.30 24.48
C LEU A 1047 -15.85 48.72 23.62
N LEU A 1048 -16.56 47.71 24.13
CA LEU A 1048 -17.67 47.08 23.42
C LEU A 1048 -18.93 47.92 23.55
N LEU A 1049 -19.17 48.49 24.74
CA LEU A 1049 -20.30 49.37 25.01
C LEU A 1049 -20.24 50.65 24.16
N GLU A 1050 -19.05 51.23 23.92
CA GLU A 1050 -18.87 52.38 23.01
C GLU A 1050 -19.37 52.10 21.60
N ARG A 1051 -19.24 50.85 21.13
CA ARG A 1051 -19.61 50.43 19.77
C ARG A 1051 -20.97 49.73 19.69
N ARG A 1052 -21.78 49.75 20.76
CA ARG A 1052 -23.10 49.08 20.83
C ARG A 1052 -24.12 49.57 19.79
N PHE A 1053 -23.90 50.75 19.22
CA PHE A 1053 -24.73 51.32 18.15
C PHE A 1053 -24.29 50.87 16.75
N ASP A 1054 -23.07 50.35 16.60
CA ASP A 1054 -22.49 50.04 15.29
C ASP A 1054 -23.01 48.71 14.72
N ALA A 1055 -23.47 47.79 15.58
CA ALA A 1055 -23.86 46.44 15.18
C ALA A 1055 -24.79 45.76 16.20
N ASP A 1056 -25.38 44.63 15.79
CA ASP A 1056 -26.15 43.75 16.66
C ASP A 1056 -25.25 42.93 17.60
N VAL A 1057 -24.00 42.67 17.18
CA VAL A 1057 -22.95 41.99 17.95
C VAL A 1057 -21.65 42.77 17.87
N VAL A 1058 -21.05 43.08 19.03
CA VAL A 1058 -19.69 43.63 19.13
C VAL A 1058 -18.76 42.52 19.65
N ASN A 1059 -17.83 42.10 18.80
CA ASN A 1059 -16.94 40.96 19.04
C ASN A 1059 -15.51 41.43 19.33
N GLY A 1060 -14.93 40.99 20.45
CA GLY A 1060 -13.51 41.20 20.72
C GLY A 1060 -12.62 40.44 19.73
N TYR A 1061 -11.41 40.95 19.48
CA TYR A 1061 -10.34 40.15 18.89
C TYR A 1061 -9.03 40.35 19.66
N LYS A 1062 -8.32 39.24 19.89
CA LYS A 1062 -7.18 39.18 20.81
C LYS A 1062 -5.99 39.97 20.27
N VAL A 1063 -5.48 40.92 21.07
CA VAL A 1063 -4.25 41.69 20.78
C VAL A 1063 -3.19 41.37 21.84
N GLY A 1064 -1.95 41.09 21.40
CA GLY A 1064 -0.84 40.78 22.30
C GLY A 1064 -0.97 39.40 22.97
N ARG A 1065 -0.64 38.33 22.25
CA ARG A 1065 -0.76 36.95 22.76
C ARG A 1065 0.57 36.49 23.40
N ALA A 1066 0.62 36.42 24.73
CA ALA A 1066 1.77 35.89 25.49
C ALA A 1066 1.84 34.35 25.47
N ASP A 1067 1.60 33.74 24.31
CA ASP A 1067 1.65 32.30 24.06
C ASP A 1067 2.96 31.88 23.34
N PRO A 1068 3.46 30.64 23.55
CA PRO A 1068 4.56 30.08 22.77
C PRO A 1068 4.34 30.18 21.25
N VAL A 1069 5.43 30.32 20.48
CA VAL A 1069 5.38 30.54 19.01
C VAL A 1069 4.51 29.51 18.28
N TYR A 1070 4.63 28.23 18.62
CA TYR A 1070 3.85 27.16 17.98
C TYR A 1070 2.33 27.32 18.19
N ARG A 1071 1.89 27.80 19.37
CA ARG A 1071 0.47 28.00 19.70
C ARG A 1071 -0.10 29.19 18.92
N ARG A 1072 0.69 30.25 18.71
CA ARG A 1072 0.32 31.38 17.84
C ARG A 1072 0.18 30.95 16.37
N VAL A 1073 1.05 30.07 15.88
CA VAL A 1073 0.98 29.53 14.51
C VAL A 1073 -0.26 28.64 14.34
N LEU A 1074 -0.48 27.70 15.25
CA LEU A 1074 -1.64 26.79 15.20
C LEU A 1074 -2.96 27.53 15.36
N GLY A 1075 -3.06 28.51 16.27
CA GLY A 1075 -4.27 29.34 16.40
C GLY A 1075 -4.59 30.13 15.13
N ARG A 1076 -3.57 30.69 14.46
CA ARG A 1076 -3.74 31.36 13.15
C ARG A 1076 -4.16 30.37 12.04
N LEU A 1077 -3.61 29.16 12.04
CA LEU A 1077 -4.00 28.11 11.10
C LEU A 1077 -5.45 27.65 11.33
N TYR A 1078 -5.84 27.42 12.58
CA TYR A 1078 -7.21 27.07 12.95
C TYR A 1078 -8.19 28.18 12.57
N GLY A 1079 -7.98 29.41 13.06
CA GLY A 1079 -8.85 30.54 12.76
C GLY A 1079 -8.91 30.85 11.25
N GLY A 1080 -7.78 30.74 10.56
CA GLY A 1080 -7.74 30.84 9.09
C GLY A 1080 -8.56 29.74 8.40
N THR A 1081 -8.47 28.50 8.87
CA THR A 1081 -9.20 27.35 8.33
C THR A 1081 -10.70 27.47 8.58
N VAL A 1082 -11.11 27.85 9.80
CA VAL A 1082 -12.52 28.07 10.16
C VAL A 1082 -13.13 29.18 9.30
N ARG A 1083 -12.47 30.34 9.20
CA ARG A 1083 -12.94 31.45 8.37
C ARG A 1083 -13.02 31.06 6.89
N LEU A 1084 -12.04 30.28 6.41
CA LEU A 1084 -12.00 29.78 5.05
C LEU A 1084 -13.19 28.84 4.76
N LEU A 1085 -13.38 27.83 5.60
CA LEU A 1085 -14.37 26.77 5.40
C LEU A 1085 -15.80 27.30 5.53
N PHE A 1086 -16.08 28.09 6.58
CA PHE A 1086 -17.44 28.55 6.90
C PHE A 1086 -17.77 29.96 6.37
N GLY A 1087 -16.82 30.59 5.68
CA GLY A 1087 -17.03 31.92 5.11
C GLY A 1087 -17.30 33.02 6.14
N ILE A 1088 -16.66 32.93 7.32
CA ILE A 1088 -16.88 33.86 8.42
C ILE A 1088 -16.09 35.15 8.21
N ALA A 1089 -16.77 36.29 8.36
CA ALA A 1089 -16.21 37.62 8.13
C ALA A 1089 -15.28 38.09 9.26
N ILE A 1090 -15.67 37.86 10.52
CA ILE A 1090 -14.93 38.33 11.71
C ILE A 1090 -13.53 37.68 11.81
N ARG A 1091 -12.59 38.40 12.42
CA ARG A 1091 -11.17 38.05 12.52
C ARG A 1091 -10.92 36.92 13.51
N ASP A 1092 -11.62 36.92 14.63
CA ASP A 1092 -11.43 35.98 15.74
C ASP A 1092 -12.75 35.34 16.16
N VAL A 1093 -12.99 34.14 15.64
CA VAL A 1093 -14.22 33.36 15.86
C VAL A 1093 -14.27 32.72 17.24
N ASP A 1094 -13.11 32.55 17.88
CA ASP A 1094 -12.98 31.92 19.20
C ASP A 1094 -12.63 32.95 20.27
N CYS A 1095 -12.95 34.23 20.06
CA CYS A 1095 -12.81 35.25 21.10
C CYS A 1095 -14.04 35.21 22.00
N ASP A 1096 -13.87 34.74 23.22
CA ASP A 1096 -14.89 34.67 24.26
C ASP A 1096 -14.94 35.99 25.05
N PHE A 1097 -15.21 37.07 24.32
CA PHE A 1097 -15.39 38.43 24.84
C PHE A 1097 -16.35 39.17 23.90
N ARG A 1098 -17.66 39.06 24.17
CA ARG A 1098 -18.71 39.49 23.22
C ARG A 1098 -19.87 40.16 23.89
N LEU A 1099 -20.31 41.27 23.30
CA LEU A 1099 -21.52 41.99 23.64
C LEU A 1099 -22.52 41.81 22.51
N MET A 1100 -23.73 41.34 22.84
CA MET A 1100 -24.76 40.96 21.87
C MET A 1100 -26.09 41.57 22.28
N ARG A 1101 -26.88 42.03 21.31
CA ARG A 1101 -28.30 42.34 21.56
C ARG A 1101 -29.06 41.06 21.83
N LYS A 1102 -29.99 41.07 22.79
CA LYS A 1102 -30.82 39.89 23.09
C LYS A 1102 -31.61 39.43 21.86
N SER A 1103 -32.07 40.36 21.03
CA SER A 1103 -32.74 40.07 19.76
C SER A 1103 -31.86 39.31 18.74
N ALA A 1104 -30.53 39.42 18.81
CA ALA A 1104 -29.63 38.64 17.95
C ALA A 1104 -29.54 37.16 18.37
N LEU A 1105 -30.00 36.83 19.58
CA LEU A 1105 -30.03 35.49 20.17
C LEU A 1105 -31.38 34.78 20.00
N GLU A 1106 -32.45 35.52 19.64
CA GLU A 1106 -33.79 34.95 19.47
C GLU A 1106 -33.81 33.88 18.37
N ASP A 1107 -34.54 32.79 18.65
CA ASP A 1107 -34.66 31.59 17.82
C ASP A 1107 -33.32 30.90 17.46
N LEU A 1108 -32.20 31.24 18.10
CA LEU A 1108 -30.87 30.69 17.80
C LEU A 1108 -30.66 29.33 18.47
N ALA A 1109 -31.19 28.26 17.89
CA ALA A 1109 -30.98 26.91 18.41
C ALA A 1109 -29.51 26.47 18.25
N LEU A 1110 -28.74 26.40 19.35
CA LEU A 1110 -27.34 25.95 19.38
C LEU A 1110 -27.26 24.47 19.80
N GLU A 1111 -26.52 23.66 19.04
CA GLU A 1111 -26.40 22.22 19.26
C GLU A 1111 -25.07 21.81 19.90
N ALA A 1112 -23.97 22.52 19.64
CA ALA A 1112 -22.66 22.13 20.16
C ALA A 1112 -22.50 22.36 21.67
N ASP A 1113 -22.07 21.31 22.38
CA ASP A 1113 -21.68 21.36 23.80
C ASP A 1113 -20.16 21.58 24.01
N SER A 1114 -19.36 21.54 22.94
CA SER A 1114 -17.91 21.76 22.97
C SER A 1114 -17.55 23.21 22.61
N GLY A 1115 -16.25 23.52 22.59
CA GLY A 1115 -15.72 24.81 22.08
C GLY A 1115 -16.10 25.12 20.62
N ALA A 1116 -16.63 24.15 19.87
CA ALA A 1116 -17.19 24.40 18.54
C ALA A 1116 -18.45 25.29 18.56
N ILE A 1117 -19.04 25.55 19.74
CA ILE A 1117 -20.20 26.43 19.88
C ILE A 1117 -19.95 27.86 19.38
N CYS A 1118 -18.75 28.41 19.57
CA CYS A 1118 -18.44 29.78 19.16
C CYS A 1118 -18.48 29.91 17.63
N LEU A 1119 -17.92 28.93 16.93
CA LEU A 1119 -18.03 28.78 15.48
C LEU A 1119 -19.49 28.63 15.03
N GLU A 1120 -20.25 27.73 15.65
CA GLU A 1120 -21.65 27.49 15.30
C GLU A 1120 -22.51 28.74 15.49
N MET A 1121 -22.34 29.45 16.62
CA MET A 1121 -23.06 30.67 16.97
C MET A 1121 -22.79 31.79 15.96
N VAL A 1122 -21.52 32.10 15.71
CA VAL A 1122 -21.13 33.14 14.73
C VAL A 1122 -21.68 32.83 13.36
N LYS A 1123 -21.55 31.57 12.92
CA LYS A 1123 -22.00 31.17 11.60
C LYS A 1123 -23.52 31.28 11.46
N LYS A 1124 -24.28 30.79 12.44
CA LYS A 1124 -25.74 30.88 12.43
C LYS A 1124 -26.23 32.34 12.48
N MET A 1125 -25.61 33.19 13.30
CA MET A 1125 -25.89 34.63 13.35
C MET A 1125 -25.58 35.32 12.01
N GLN A 1126 -24.39 35.09 11.45
CA GLN A 1126 -23.99 35.67 10.16
C GLN A 1126 -24.94 35.26 9.04
N ASP A 1127 -25.35 34.00 9.00
CA ASP A 1127 -26.26 33.51 7.97
C ASP A 1127 -27.70 34.01 8.13
N ARG A 1128 -28.05 34.59 9.29
CA ARG A 1128 -29.31 35.29 9.55
C ARG A 1128 -29.23 36.79 9.23
N GLY A 1129 -28.06 37.28 8.82
CA GLY A 1129 -27.85 38.69 8.53
C GLY A 1129 -27.61 39.56 9.77
N VAL A 1130 -27.28 38.96 10.92
CA VAL A 1130 -26.86 39.69 12.12
C VAL A 1130 -25.57 40.46 11.80
N THR A 1131 -25.53 41.73 12.18
CA THR A 1131 -24.38 42.61 11.93
C THR A 1131 -23.31 42.48 13.02
N PHE A 1132 -22.04 42.60 12.63
CA PHE A 1132 -20.89 42.45 13.53
C PHE A 1132 -19.98 43.70 13.50
N ALA A 1133 -19.60 44.19 14.67
CA ALA A 1133 -18.49 45.12 14.86
C ALA A 1133 -17.34 44.41 15.60
N GLU A 1134 -16.10 44.87 15.42
CA GLU A 1134 -14.92 44.29 16.07
C GLU A 1134 -14.13 45.32 16.86
N VAL A 1135 -13.64 44.93 18.05
CA VAL A 1135 -12.79 45.75 18.91
C VAL A 1135 -11.55 44.98 19.38
N PRO A 1136 -10.36 45.61 19.43
CA PRO A 1136 -9.17 45.00 19.98
C PRO A 1136 -9.32 44.83 21.49
N VAL A 1137 -9.08 43.63 22.01
CA VAL A 1137 -9.09 43.33 23.46
C VAL A 1137 -7.78 42.66 23.89
N GLY A 1138 -7.33 42.97 25.09
CA GLY A 1138 -6.19 42.34 25.73
C GLY A 1138 -6.45 40.87 26.03
N HIS A 1139 -5.39 40.05 25.99
CA HIS A 1139 -5.49 38.62 26.35
C HIS A 1139 -4.30 38.19 27.20
N PHE A 1140 -4.54 37.98 28.49
CA PHE A 1140 -3.52 37.72 29.49
C PHE A 1140 -3.18 36.22 29.62
N PRO A 1141 -1.97 35.89 30.12
CA PRO A 1141 -1.63 34.52 30.47
C PRO A 1141 -2.55 34.00 31.58
N ARG A 1142 -2.98 32.74 31.46
CA ARG A 1142 -3.78 32.06 32.49
C ARG A 1142 -3.01 31.98 33.81
N ARG A 1143 -3.64 32.36 34.93
CA ARG A 1143 -3.01 32.37 36.27
C ARG A 1143 -2.97 31.00 36.96
N SER A 1144 -3.86 30.05 36.58
CA SER A 1144 -3.92 28.68 37.12
C SER A 1144 -4.44 27.65 36.10
N GLY A 1145 -3.99 26.38 36.21
CA GLY A 1145 -4.45 25.26 35.37
C GLY A 1145 -3.55 24.90 34.17
N ARG A 1146 -3.46 23.60 33.82
CA ARG A 1146 -2.70 23.09 32.66
C ARG A 1146 -3.62 22.90 31.44
N SER A 1147 -3.22 23.41 30.26
CA SER A 1147 -3.99 23.19 29.02
C SER A 1147 -3.84 21.76 28.50
N GLN A 1148 -4.94 21.01 28.37
CA GLN A 1148 -4.96 19.64 27.84
C GLN A 1148 -5.09 19.53 26.30
N PHE A 1149 -5.03 20.65 25.57
CA PHE A 1149 -5.39 20.72 24.15
C PHE A 1149 -4.52 19.87 23.20
N PHE A 1150 -3.32 19.47 23.60
CA PHE A 1150 -2.28 18.94 22.69
C PHE A 1150 -2.04 17.41 22.76
N SER A 1151 -3.03 16.61 23.17
CA SER A 1151 -2.98 15.18 22.88
C SER A 1151 -3.43 14.93 21.42
N ALA A 1152 -2.82 13.97 20.72
CA ALA A 1152 -3.25 13.57 19.37
C ALA A 1152 -4.76 13.23 19.32
N ARG A 1153 -5.28 12.72 20.44
CA ARG A 1153 -6.71 12.46 20.66
C ARG A 1153 -7.56 13.73 20.59
N ASN A 1154 -7.12 14.84 21.19
CA ASN A 1154 -7.86 16.10 21.20
C ASN A 1154 -7.80 16.80 19.84
N LEU A 1155 -6.65 16.76 19.14
CA LEU A 1155 -6.54 17.23 17.75
C LEU A 1155 -7.45 16.44 16.78
N PHE A 1156 -7.50 15.11 16.93
CA PHE A 1156 -8.42 14.28 16.16
C PHE A 1156 -9.88 14.61 16.46
N ARG A 1157 -10.25 14.73 17.74
CA ARG A 1157 -11.61 15.10 18.16
C ARG A 1157 -12.04 16.45 17.58
N THR A 1158 -11.21 17.49 17.70
CA THR A 1158 -11.48 18.82 17.12
C THR A 1158 -11.62 18.76 15.60
N THR A 1159 -10.81 17.94 14.91
CA THR A 1159 -10.92 17.76 13.46
C THR A 1159 -12.25 17.10 13.07
N VAL A 1160 -12.66 16.05 13.78
CA VAL A 1160 -13.94 15.36 13.56
C VAL A 1160 -15.13 16.28 13.85
N GLU A 1161 -15.10 17.03 14.94
CA GLU A 1161 -16.14 18.01 15.29
C GLU A 1161 -16.27 19.10 14.23
N LEU A 1162 -15.14 19.65 13.76
CA LEU A 1162 -15.10 20.67 12.71
C LEU A 1162 -15.59 20.14 11.36
N MET A 1163 -15.25 18.91 10.99
CA MET A 1163 -15.82 18.24 9.82
C MET A 1163 -17.33 18.00 9.96
N GLY A 1164 -17.79 17.62 11.17
CA GLY A 1164 -19.20 17.47 11.50
C GLY A 1164 -19.97 18.78 11.39
N GLN A 1165 -19.39 19.89 11.87
CA GLN A 1165 -19.97 21.23 11.72
C GLN A 1165 -19.97 21.69 10.27
N TYR A 1166 -18.89 21.45 9.50
CA TYR A 1166 -18.85 21.80 8.08
C TYR A 1166 -19.90 21.01 7.29
N TRP A 1167 -20.07 19.72 7.60
CA TRP A 1167 -21.14 18.94 7.02
C TRP A 1167 -22.52 19.50 7.39
N ARG A 1168 -22.77 19.90 8.64
CA ARG A 1168 -24.08 20.42 9.09
C ARG A 1168 -24.39 21.82 8.55
N LEU A 1169 -23.48 22.77 8.74
CA LEU A 1169 -23.70 24.19 8.47
C LEU A 1169 -23.50 24.56 6.99
N GLU A 1170 -22.56 23.92 6.30
CA GLU A 1170 -22.23 24.25 4.92
C GLU A 1170 -22.74 23.22 3.91
N VAL A 1171 -22.44 21.92 4.11
CA VAL A 1171 -22.80 20.92 3.11
C VAL A 1171 -24.30 20.60 3.16
N ARG A 1172 -24.84 20.24 4.32
CA ARG A 1172 -26.24 19.85 4.49
C ARG A 1172 -27.18 21.00 4.12
N ARG A 1173 -26.88 22.23 4.56
CA ARG A 1173 -27.70 23.42 4.25
C ARG A 1173 -27.70 23.77 2.77
N ASN A 1174 -26.51 23.93 2.15
CA ASN A 1174 -26.41 24.28 0.73
C ASN A 1174 -26.92 23.18 -0.23
N VAL A 1175 -26.99 21.94 0.25
CA VAL A 1175 -27.41 20.78 -0.54
C VAL A 1175 -28.90 20.41 -0.31
N LEU A 1176 -29.52 20.80 0.80
CA LEU A 1176 -30.92 20.42 1.13
C LEU A 1176 -31.91 21.61 1.25
N GLY A 1177 -31.44 22.86 1.31
CA GLY A 1177 -32.27 24.06 1.44
C GLY A 1177 -33.01 24.19 2.79
N ASP A 1178 -33.45 25.41 3.14
CA ASP A 1178 -34.03 25.80 4.44
C ASP A 1178 -35.44 25.21 4.75
N ARG A 1179 -35.85 24.09 4.14
CA ARG A 1179 -37.23 23.54 4.26
C ARG A 1179 -37.44 22.47 5.34
N LEU A 1180 -36.55 22.37 6.33
CA LEU A 1180 -36.60 21.29 7.34
C LEU A 1180 -36.37 21.75 8.79
N ASN A 1181 -36.51 23.04 9.09
CA ASN A 1181 -36.67 23.50 10.48
C ASN A 1181 -38.14 23.79 10.75
#